data_AF-A0A9P9JCU4-F1
#
_entry.id   AF-A0A9P9JCU4-F1
#
_cell.length_a   1.000
_cell.length_b   1.000
_cell.length_c   1.000
_cell.angle_alpha   90.00
_cell.angle_beta   90.00
_cell.angle_gamma   90.00
#
_symmetry.space_group_name_H-M   'P 1'
#
loop_
_entity.id
_entity.type
_entity.pdbx_description
1 polymer ?
#
loop_
_entity_poly.entity_id
_entity_poly.type
_entity_poly.pdbx_seq_one_letter_code
_entity_poly.pdbx_strand_id
1 'polypeptide(L)'
;MAVSTALKALLIHLWVLLCLPWALSHFLFDVTLCLVPWTRPSRKWSLNQAVRMRVVRLLLLYWSVTKAGDRLHLRQGREKNRFEVIAPRSPKLYRGVLADTAIQPMQMGMTWTPSRPPPSGLVGPDMVVALHFHGGGFVIGNGRDEDTGYLAQTLIRHMGCTHVCTPQYRLSSGKNGQFPAPIQDALTAYLCLLKTKRIPASQIILSGDSAGANMALALVRYIHQYGQLDEIPFPRAVTLWSPWVDVGGALEQDLTRSPNYKTDYLNRQFGTWGASTISAFGAIDPSGPYLSPLRHPFQLESTLPMYVNAGEREVLCDDIKEFCQRYRKHGWLVHLDISEGCPHDILLLGPRVGFGAEAEEAARHAKGFLSKNAGVNLGGCNRKEAFSFDKIDDNLSFDVIIIGAGISGINAAYRIQTEGPSDVSYAILEGRDSIGGTWDLFKYPGIRSDSDIFTFGFPWSPWKHNESLAAGDKIKDYMIDSARSAGIDHHICYKHSVSEAHWRSEKKRWELQVTRLGDDAPVVFQARFVLLGTGYYDYQTPLQTTIPGIEKFKGKVIHPQFWPEDYDYTNKNVVVIGSGATAVTIVPSMADKAKRITMLQRSPGYIFPLPSNSFFTTLLFTILPASIAHFLNRLLWLFKSYFTTLLCKSCPGLAKRVIKHVTIKQLPPDVSWDPHFKPRYNPWEQRFCACMNGDFFAAIRSGKADVVTDKIKTVTENGIELESGESLHPDIIVTATGLKLRFGGGIKFMIDGEAFNVADRYAWRAAMLQDVPNLLFITGYEDASWTLGADVSARLFVRILNRMRERSVTTAVPRMAVSKNMPVKPMMTLTSTYLKNASAVFPKGGSGSWSPKSNYFSDMAGAKWGDISTDLEYS
;
A
#
# COMPACT_ATOMS: atom_id res chain seq x y z
N MET A 1 -47.77 -22.04 23.26
CA MET A 1 -47.27 -20.99 24.19
C MET A 1 -45.93 -20.49 23.69
N ALA A 2 -45.87 -19.26 23.17
CA ALA A 2 -44.63 -18.67 22.69
C ALA A 2 -43.81 -18.15 23.88
N VAL A 3 -42.80 -18.93 24.31
CA VAL A 3 -41.77 -18.46 25.24
C VAL A 3 -41.13 -17.22 24.62
N SER A 4 -41.14 -16.09 25.34
CA SER A 4 -40.60 -14.83 24.82
C SER A 4 -39.13 -15.02 24.39
N THR A 5 -38.72 -14.32 23.33
CA THR A 5 -37.36 -14.39 22.78
C THR A 5 -36.29 -14.11 23.85
N ALA A 6 -36.62 -13.23 24.81
CA ALA A 6 -35.78 -12.91 25.96
C ALA A 6 -35.65 -14.09 26.94
N LEU A 7 -36.73 -14.82 27.22
CA LEU A 7 -36.70 -15.99 28.10
C LEU A 7 -35.94 -17.16 27.46
N LYS A 8 -36.07 -17.36 26.13
CA LYS A 8 -35.24 -18.34 25.40
C LYS A 8 -33.75 -17.97 25.45
N ALA A 9 -33.40 -16.70 25.23
CA ALA A 9 -32.02 -16.24 25.32
C ALA A 9 -31.46 -16.44 26.73
N LEU A 10 -32.20 -16.05 27.77
CA LEU A 10 -31.81 -16.23 29.17
C LEU A 10 -31.58 -17.70 29.52
N LEU A 11 -32.46 -18.60 29.09
CA LEU A 11 -32.33 -20.05 29.30
C LEU A 11 -31.11 -20.63 28.59
N ILE A 12 -30.80 -20.18 27.36
CA ILE A 12 -29.58 -20.56 26.65
C ILE A 12 -28.34 -20.08 27.41
N HIS A 13 -28.33 -18.85 27.91
CA HIS A 13 -27.17 -18.31 28.65
C HIS A 13 -26.97 -19.03 29.99
N LEU A 14 -28.05 -19.33 30.73
CA LEU A 14 -28.02 -20.14 31.93
C LEU A 14 -27.50 -21.56 31.65
N TRP A 15 -27.99 -22.19 30.58
CA TRP A 15 -27.53 -23.51 30.17
C TRP A 15 -26.04 -23.50 29.78
N VAL A 16 -25.59 -22.49 29.03
CA VAL A 16 -24.16 -22.30 28.71
C VAL A 16 -23.35 -22.12 29.99
N LEU A 17 -23.77 -21.26 30.92
CA LEU A 17 -23.09 -21.04 32.21
C LEU A 17 -22.98 -22.33 33.03
N LEU A 18 -24.02 -23.17 33.04
CA LEU A 18 -24.04 -24.46 33.74
C LEU A 18 -23.17 -25.52 33.06
N CYS A 19 -23.13 -25.53 31.72
CA CYS A 19 -22.32 -26.50 30.96
C CYS A 19 -20.86 -26.07 30.77
N LEU A 20 -20.54 -24.79 30.95
CA LEU A 20 -19.20 -24.23 30.71
C LEU A 20 -18.09 -24.92 31.53
N PRO A 21 -18.24 -25.20 32.84
CA PRO A 21 -17.21 -25.90 33.62
C PRO A 21 -16.93 -27.30 33.10
N TRP A 22 -17.97 -28.03 32.67
CA TRP A 22 -17.83 -29.37 32.10
C TRP A 22 -17.19 -29.34 30.71
N ALA A 23 -17.58 -28.38 29.87
CA ALA A 23 -16.96 -28.20 28.56
C ALA A 23 -15.47 -27.79 28.68
N LEU A 24 -15.15 -26.91 29.64
CA LEU A 24 -13.77 -26.50 29.94
C LEU A 24 -12.93 -27.65 30.50
N SER A 25 -13.47 -28.46 31.41
CA SER A 25 -12.74 -29.60 31.96
C SER A 25 -12.47 -30.66 30.90
N HIS A 26 -13.45 -30.97 30.05
CA HIS A 26 -13.26 -31.87 28.91
C HIS A 26 -12.28 -31.30 27.89
N PHE A 27 -12.32 -30.00 27.62
CA PHE A 27 -11.36 -29.34 26.74
C PHE A 27 -9.93 -29.41 27.31
N LEU A 28 -9.74 -29.13 28.61
CA LEU A 28 -8.44 -29.23 29.27
C LEU A 28 -7.91 -30.67 29.25
N PHE A 29 -8.78 -31.65 29.46
CA PHE A 29 -8.43 -33.06 29.33
C PHE A 29 -7.99 -33.41 27.90
N ASP A 30 -8.77 -33.02 26.89
CA ASP A 30 -8.43 -33.22 25.47
C ASP A 30 -7.10 -32.56 25.07
N VAL A 31 -6.82 -31.35 25.57
CA VAL A 31 -5.55 -30.65 25.35
C VAL A 31 -4.40 -31.38 26.03
N THR A 32 -4.61 -31.91 27.25
CA THR A 32 -3.60 -32.71 27.96
C THR A 32 -3.29 -33.99 27.19
N LEU A 33 -4.31 -34.65 26.64
CA LEU A 33 -4.12 -35.81 25.77
C LEU A 33 -3.30 -35.46 24.52
N CYS A 34 -3.40 -34.24 23.98
CA CYS A 34 -2.61 -33.85 22.80
C CYS A 34 -1.09 -33.73 23.06
N LEU A 35 -0.66 -33.63 24.34
CA LEU A 35 0.76 -33.62 24.70
C LEU A 35 1.46 -34.91 24.24
N VAL A 36 0.74 -36.01 24.29
CA VAL A 36 1.21 -37.33 23.88
C VAL A 36 0.91 -37.55 22.38
N PRO A 37 1.91 -37.79 21.51
CA PRO A 37 1.69 -37.83 20.06
C PRO A 37 0.69 -38.88 19.56
N TRP A 38 0.59 -40.06 20.19
CA TRP A 38 -0.30 -41.13 19.72
C TRP A 38 -1.78 -40.94 20.08
N THR A 39 -2.09 -40.00 20.98
CA THR A 39 -3.45 -39.61 21.39
C THR A 39 -3.96 -38.36 20.66
N ARG A 40 -3.13 -37.74 19.80
CA ARG A 40 -3.56 -36.65 18.92
C ARG A 40 -4.56 -37.15 17.87
N PRO A 41 -5.46 -36.28 17.36
CA PRO A 41 -6.37 -36.62 16.26
C PRO A 41 -5.68 -37.24 15.05
N SER A 42 -4.49 -36.72 14.73
CA SER A 42 -3.56 -37.30 13.76
C SER A 42 -2.18 -37.36 14.38
N ARG A 43 -1.50 -38.51 14.22
CA ARG A 43 -0.14 -38.72 14.73
C ARG A 43 0.89 -37.82 14.04
N LYS A 44 0.62 -37.39 12.81
CA LYS A 44 1.49 -36.50 12.02
C LYS A 44 1.40 -35.04 12.48
N TRP A 45 0.34 -34.66 13.20
CA TRP A 45 0.14 -33.27 13.60
C TRP A 45 1.05 -32.85 14.74
N SER A 46 1.53 -31.62 14.67
CA SER A 46 2.18 -30.95 15.79
C SER A 46 1.19 -30.75 16.94
N LEU A 47 1.72 -30.57 18.16
CA LEU A 47 0.90 -30.20 19.31
C LEU A 47 0.10 -28.91 19.03
N ASN A 48 0.73 -27.95 18.34
CA ASN A 48 0.12 -26.67 18.00
C ASN A 48 -1.13 -26.85 17.11
N GLN A 49 -1.02 -27.63 16.03
CA GLN A 49 -2.14 -27.96 15.15
C GLN A 49 -3.26 -28.68 15.90
N ALA A 50 -2.92 -29.72 16.69
CA ALA A 50 -3.89 -30.50 17.43
C ALA A 50 -4.69 -29.65 18.43
N VAL A 51 -4.02 -28.78 19.20
CA VAL A 51 -4.68 -27.90 20.18
C VAL A 51 -5.53 -26.84 19.50
N ARG A 52 -5.01 -26.18 18.45
CA ARG A 52 -5.75 -25.16 17.69
C ARG A 52 -7.04 -25.71 17.09
N MET A 53 -6.98 -26.91 16.53
CA MET A 53 -8.17 -27.61 16.01
C MET A 53 -9.24 -27.85 17.07
N ARG A 54 -8.85 -28.20 18.30
CA ARG A 54 -9.79 -28.36 19.42
C ARG A 54 -10.44 -27.04 19.82
N VAL A 55 -9.66 -25.96 19.86
CA VAL A 55 -10.16 -24.60 20.14
C VAL A 55 -11.20 -24.18 19.11
N VAL A 56 -10.87 -24.29 17.81
CA VAL A 56 -11.79 -23.92 16.72
C VAL A 56 -13.08 -24.76 16.78
N ARG A 57 -12.96 -26.07 17.00
CA ARG A 57 -14.11 -26.96 17.16
C ARG A 57 -15.03 -26.56 18.32
N LEU A 58 -14.46 -26.20 19.46
CA LEU A 58 -15.21 -25.75 20.64
C LEU A 58 -15.95 -24.44 20.38
N LEU A 59 -15.28 -23.46 19.77
CA LEU A 59 -15.88 -22.18 19.39
C LEU A 59 -17.04 -22.37 18.39
N LEU A 60 -16.85 -23.24 17.40
CA LEU A 60 -17.88 -23.55 16.41
C LEU A 60 -19.08 -24.25 17.05
N LEU A 61 -18.85 -25.19 17.97
CA LEU A 61 -19.91 -25.84 18.73
C LEU A 61 -20.69 -24.81 19.57
N TYR A 62 -19.98 -23.90 20.26
CA TYR A 62 -20.61 -22.82 21.03
C TYR A 62 -21.53 -21.96 20.16
N TRP A 63 -21.06 -21.50 18.99
CA TRP A 63 -21.91 -20.72 18.07
C TRP A 63 -23.09 -21.53 17.51
N SER A 64 -22.89 -22.83 17.26
CA SER A 64 -23.94 -23.71 16.76
C SER A 64 -25.08 -23.91 17.76
N VAL A 65 -24.74 -24.05 19.05
CA VAL A 65 -25.72 -24.26 20.11
C VAL A 65 -26.40 -22.95 20.52
N THR A 66 -25.65 -21.86 20.60
CA THR A 66 -26.20 -20.54 20.95
C THR A 66 -26.92 -19.86 19.79
N LYS A 67 -26.76 -20.36 18.55
CA LYS A 67 -27.30 -19.78 17.32
C LYS A 67 -26.87 -18.32 17.11
N ALA A 68 -25.70 -17.94 17.63
CA ALA A 68 -25.15 -16.59 17.55
C ALA A 68 -24.39 -16.42 16.23
N GLY A 69 -25.09 -15.98 15.17
CA GLY A 69 -24.54 -15.99 13.81
C GLY A 69 -24.43 -14.64 13.09
N ASP A 70 -25.53 -13.89 12.98
CA ASP A 70 -25.55 -12.64 12.21
C ASP A 70 -24.79 -11.52 12.93
N ARG A 71 -23.72 -11.06 12.27
CA ARG A 71 -22.85 -9.96 12.70
C ARG A 71 -22.69 -8.90 11.60
N LEU A 72 -23.54 -8.95 10.57
CA LEU A 72 -23.37 -8.11 9.38
C LEU A 72 -23.73 -6.66 9.68
N HIS A 73 -22.85 -5.76 9.27
CA HIS A 73 -23.13 -4.33 9.27
C HIS A 73 -22.58 -3.65 8.02
N LEU A 74 -23.22 -2.55 7.62
CA LEU A 74 -22.85 -1.78 6.42
C LEU A 74 -21.98 -0.55 6.74
N ARG A 75 -21.51 -0.40 7.97
CA ARG A 75 -20.55 0.65 8.36
C ARG A 75 -19.16 0.30 7.84
N GLN A 76 -18.36 1.28 7.44
CA GLN A 76 -17.04 1.02 6.85
C GLN A 76 -16.03 0.33 7.77
N GLY A 77 -16.10 0.51 9.09
CA GLY A 77 -15.23 -0.22 10.03
C GLY A 77 -13.75 0.10 9.87
N ARG A 78 -12.87 -0.91 10.07
CA ARG A 78 -11.41 -0.78 9.98
C ARG A 78 -10.90 -0.74 8.54
N GLU A 79 -11.68 -1.30 7.62
CA GLU A 79 -11.40 -1.37 6.19
C GLU A 79 -11.53 0.00 5.50
N LYS A 80 -12.23 0.94 6.16
CA LYS A 80 -12.50 2.29 5.64
C LYS A 80 -13.09 2.20 4.23
N ASN A 81 -12.50 2.90 3.27
CA ASN A 81 -12.91 2.89 1.88
C ASN A 81 -12.72 1.55 1.16
N ARG A 82 -11.94 0.59 1.67
CA ARG A 82 -11.91 -0.74 1.03
C ARG A 82 -13.26 -1.44 1.12
N PHE A 83 -14.05 -1.13 2.15
CA PHE A 83 -15.42 -1.60 2.26
C PHE A 83 -16.36 -0.68 1.47
N GLU A 84 -17.19 -1.29 0.62
CA GLU A 84 -18.20 -0.57 -0.16
C GLU A 84 -19.58 -1.18 -0.04
N VAL A 85 -20.60 -0.33 0.00
CA VAL A 85 -22.00 -0.74 0.02
C VAL A 85 -22.53 -0.61 -1.39
N ILE A 86 -23.11 -1.69 -1.91
CA ILE A 86 -23.70 -1.76 -3.23
C ILE A 86 -25.21 -1.97 -3.14
N ALA A 87 -25.93 -1.34 -4.05
CA ALA A 87 -27.36 -1.49 -4.20
C ALA A 87 -27.69 -2.72 -5.07
N PRO A 88 -28.85 -3.37 -4.85
CA PRO A 88 -29.33 -4.42 -5.74
C PRO A 88 -29.58 -3.87 -7.15
N ARG A 89 -29.63 -4.76 -8.13
CA ARG A 89 -29.91 -4.40 -9.52
C ARG A 89 -31.41 -4.40 -9.81
N SER A 90 -31.77 -4.12 -11.07
CA SER A 90 -33.15 -4.18 -11.53
C SER A 90 -33.77 -5.54 -11.18
N PRO A 91 -34.98 -5.59 -10.58
CA PRO A 91 -35.64 -6.84 -10.19
C PRO A 91 -35.77 -7.88 -11.33
N LYS A 92 -35.82 -7.42 -12.59
CA LYS A 92 -35.90 -8.30 -13.78
C LYS A 92 -34.73 -9.26 -13.94
N LEU A 93 -33.58 -8.96 -13.32
CA LEU A 93 -32.37 -9.78 -13.39
C LEU A 93 -32.37 -10.96 -12.40
N TYR A 94 -33.34 -11.02 -11.48
CA TYR A 94 -33.49 -12.09 -10.49
C TYR A 94 -34.66 -12.98 -10.90
N ARG A 95 -34.38 -14.07 -11.63
CA ARG A 95 -35.37 -14.95 -12.27
C ARG A 95 -35.41 -16.33 -11.63
N GLY A 96 -36.45 -17.11 -11.93
CA GLY A 96 -36.58 -18.49 -11.49
C GLY A 96 -36.44 -18.61 -9.97
N VAL A 97 -35.46 -19.40 -9.51
CA VAL A 97 -35.22 -19.61 -8.08
C VAL A 97 -34.81 -18.34 -7.32
N LEU A 98 -34.39 -17.27 -8.00
CA LEU A 98 -34.03 -15.99 -7.37
C LEU A 98 -35.21 -15.02 -7.30
N ALA A 99 -36.32 -15.32 -7.98
CA ALA A 99 -37.56 -14.54 -7.93
C ALA A 99 -38.45 -15.08 -6.79
N ASP A 100 -38.21 -14.61 -5.57
CA ASP A 100 -38.99 -14.98 -4.39
C ASP A 100 -39.92 -13.84 -3.97
N THR A 101 -41.09 -14.14 -3.40
CA THR A 101 -42.05 -13.11 -2.96
C THR A 101 -41.72 -12.54 -1.58
N ALA A 102 -41.16 -13.35 -0.68
CA ALA A 102 -40.81 -12.96 0.68
C ALA A 102 -39.39 -12.38 0.77
N ILE A 103 -38.45 -12.90 -0.02
CA ILE A 103 -37.03 -12.56 0.02
C ILE A 103 -36.65 -11.77 -1.23
N GLN A 104 -36.59 -10.45 -1.07
CA GLN A 104 -36.15 -9.55 -2.14
C GLN A 104 -34.64 -9.25 -2.07
N PRO A 105 -34.00 -8.91 -3.20
CA PRO A 105 -32.63 -8.39 -3.22
C PRO A 105 -32.50 -7.12 -2.37
N MET A 106 -31.40 -7.00 -1.62
CA MET A 106 -31.15 -5.88 -0.71
C MET A 106 -29.76 -5.28 -0.94
N GLN A 107 -29.51 -4.11 -0.35
CA GLN A 107 -28.16 -3.56 -0.31
C GLN A 107 -27.22 -4.49 0.47
N MET A 108 -25.98 -4.61 0.00
CA MET A 108 -24.98 -5.46 0.64
C MET A 108 -23.61 -4.78 0.66
N GLY A 109 -22.75 -5.26 1.54
CA GLY A 109 -21.37 -4.81 1.63
C GLY A 109 -20.42 -5.71 0.85
N MET A 110 -19.28 -5.17 0.41
CA MET A 110 -18.14 -5.98 -0.01
C MET A 110 -16.83 -5.31 0.31
N THR A 111 -15.83 -6.12 0.68
CA THR A 111 -14.48 -5.64 1.00
C THR A 111 -13.54 -5.95 -0.13
N TRP A 112 -12.76 -4.94 -0.54
CA TRP A 112 -11.70 -5.10 -1.50
C TRP A 112 -10.32 -5.25 -0.83
N THR A 113 -9.48 -6.10 -1.40
CA THR A 113 -8.08 -6.26 -1.00
C THR A 113 -7.22 -6.26 -2.28
N PRO A 114 -6.08 -5.54 -2.33
CA PRO A 114 -5.56 -4.64 -1.28
C PRO A 114 -6.28 -3.29 -1.23
N SER A 115 -6.93 -2.88 -2.31
CA SER A 115 -7.68 -1.62 -2.45
C SER A 115 -8.84 -1.83 -3.43
N ARG A 116 -9.69 -0.82 -3.61
CA ARG A 116 -10.69 -0.83 -4.69
C ARG A 116 -9.97 -0.82 -6.05
N PRO A 117 -10.58 -1.41 -7.10
CA PRO A 117 -10.01 -1.40 -8.44
C PRO A 117 -9.83 0.03 -8.95
N PRO A 118 -8.88 0.28 -9.87
CA PRO A 118 -8.74 1.59 -10.48
C PRO A 118 -10.00 1.97 -11.27
N PRO A 119 -10.18 3.28 -11.59
CA PRO A 119 -11.27 3.73 -12.45
C PRO A 119 -11.28 2.96 -13.78
N SER A 120 -12.45 2.78 -14.39
CA SER A 120 -12.62 1.89 -15.56
C SER A 120 -11.67 2.19 -16.72
N GLY A 121 -11.27 3.45 -16.93
CA GLY A 121 -10.30 3.83 -17.97
C GLY A 121 -8.86 3.36 -17.71
N LEU A 122 -8.55 2.91 -16.49
CA LEU A 122 -7.25 2.39 -16.07
C LEU A 122 -7.28 0.89 -15.74
N VAL A 123 -8.38 0.19 -16.04
CA VAL A 123 -8.44 -1.26 -15.88
C VAL A 123 -7.60 -1.90 -17.00
N GLY A 124 -6.34 -2.20 -16.69
CA GLY A 124 -5.42 -2.83 -17.64
C GLY A 124 -5.72 -4.32 -17.88
N PRO A 125 -5.20 -4.92 -18.97
CA PRO A 125 -5.44 -6.32 -19.32
C PRO A 125 -4.91 -7.32 -18.28
N ASP A 126 -3.91 -6.93 -17.50
CA ASP A 126 -3.28 -7.74 -16.45
C ASP A 126 -4.05 -7.78 -15.12
N MET A 127 -5.12 -7.00 -15.00
CA MET A 127 -5.95 -7.01 -13.81
C MET A 127 -6.72 -8.33 -13.73
N VAL A 128 -6.66 -8.97 -12.57
CA VAL A 128 -7.40 -10.21 -12.26
C VAL A 128 -8.06 -10.08 -10.89
N VAL A 129 -9.36 -10.26 -10.84
CA VAL A 129 -10.18 -10.15 -9.62
C VAL A 129 -10.75 -11.51 -9.24
N ALA A 130 -10.44 -11.97 -8.03
CA ALA A 130 -11.20 -13.06 -7.42
C ALA A 130 -12.43 -12.49 -6.69
N LEU A 131 -13.63 -12.77 -7.19
CA LEU A 131 -14.87 -12.56 -6.46
C LEU A 131 -15.06 -13.75 -5.53
N HIS A 132 -14.74 -13.58 -4.25
CA HIS A 132 -14.65 -14.68 -3.30
C HIS A 132 -15.76 -14.65 -2.25
N PHE A 133 -16.51 -15.74 -2.15
CA PHE A 133 -17.57 -15.91 -1.17
C PHE A 133 -17.12 -16.77 0.01
N HIS A 134 -17.22 -16.22 1.22
CA HIS A 134 -16.78 -16.92 2.42
C HIS A 134 -17.70 -18.08 2.81
N GLY A 135 -17.14 -19.05 3.52
CA GLY A 135 -17.85 -20.18 4.13
C GLY A 135 -18.63 -19.81 5.39
N GLY A 136 -18.71 -20.73 6.34
CA GLY A 136 -19.49 -20.53 7.57
C GLY A 136 -20.92 -21.06 7.49
N GLY A 137 -21.17 -22.04 6.62
CA GLY A 137 -22.41 -22.81 6.61
C GLY A 137 -23.68 -21.98 6.30
N PHE A 138 -23.53 -20.85 5.62
CA PHE A 138 -24.57 -19.81 5.41
C PHE A 138 -25.10 -19.15 6.70
N VAL A 139 -24.53 -19.43 7.87
CA VAL A 139 -25.08 -18.98 9.18
C VAL A 139 -24.13 -18.08 9.95
N ILE A 140 -22.83 -18.15 9.66
CA ILE A 140 -21.79 -17.30 10.26
C ILE A 140 -20.83 -16.82 9.18
N GLY A 141 -19.97 -15.89 9.54
CA GLY A 141 -18.91 -15.38 8.68
C GLY A 141 -19.21 -13.97 8.20
N ASN A 142 -18.18 -13.35 7.63
CA ASN A 142 -18.24 -11.99 7.19
C ASN A 142 -17.31 -11.77 6.00
N GLY A 143 -17.75 -11.03 4.98
CA GLY A 143 -16.90 -10.54 3.89
C GLY A 143 -15.94 -9.42 4.33
N ARG A 144 -15.42 -9.46 5.55
CA ARG A 144 -14.52 -8.45 6.16
C ARG A 144 -13.15 -9.04 6.44
N ASP A 145 -12.17 -8.18 6.71
CA ASP A 145 -10.80 -8.60 6.98
C ASP A 145 -10.70 -9.52 8.21
N GLU A 146 -11.60 -9.36 9.19
CA GLU A 146 -11.62 -10.21 10.40
C GLU A 146 -11.77 -11.69 10.07
N ASP A 147 -12.57 -12.03 9.05
CA ASP A 147 -12.81 -13.41 8.64
C ASP A 147 -12.03 -13.76 7.37
N THR A 148 -12.04 -12.89 6.36
CA THR A 148 -11.49 -13.16 5.02
C THR A 148 -10.14 -12.50 4.71
N GLY A 149 -9.60 -11.67 5.61
CA GLY A 149 -8.39 -10.90 5.33
C GLY A 149 -7.15 -11.76 5.08
N TYR A 150 -7.01 -12.87 5.83
CA TYR A 150 -5.95 -13.85 5.59
C TYR A 150 -6.11 -14.50 4.21
N LEU A 151 -7.30 -15.02 3.93
CA LEU A 151 -7.64 -15.67 2.66
C LEU A 151 -7.36 -14.74 1.47
N ALA A 152 -7.83 -13.50 1.52
CA ALA A 152 -7.65 -12.53 0.45
C ALA A 152 -6.16 -12.25 0.20
N GLN A 153 -5.36 -12.12 1.26
CA GLN A 153 -3.91 -11.95 1.13
C GLN A 153 -3.22 -13.19 0.57
N THR A 154 -3.65 -14.39 0.95
CA THR A 154 -3.13 -15.65 0.41
C THR A 154 -3.39 -15.77 -1.10
N LEU A 155 -4.61 -15.44 -1.55
CA LEU A 155 -4.95 -15.44 -2.97
C LEU A 155 -4.13 -14.41 -3.77
N ILE A 156 -3.93 -13.20 -3.23
CA ILE A 156 -3.10 -12.18 -3.90
C ILE A 156 -1.64 -12.65 -4.02
N ARG A 157 -1.05 -13.12 -2.92
CA ARG A 157 0.38 -13.45 -2.85
C ARG A 157 0.73 -14.75 -3.57
N HIS A 158 -0.13 -15.77 -3.47
CA HIS A 158 0.21 -17.14 -3.88
C HIS A 158 -0.59 -17.60 -5.08
N MET A 159 -1.86 -17.19 -5.22
CA MET A 159 -2.65 -17.46 -6.43
C MET A 159 -2.33 -16.46 -7.55
N GLY A 160 -1.86 -15.25 -7.22
CA GLY A 160 -1.44 -14.23 -8.20
C GLY A 160 -2.57 -13.32 -8.69
N CYS A 161 -3.69 -13.28 -7.97
CA CYS A 161 -4.74 -12.28 -8.23
C CYS A 161 -4.22 -10.87 -7.92
N THR A 162 -4.63 -9.90 -8.74
CA THR A 162 -4.36 -8.48 -8.44
C THR A 162 -5.26 -7.97 -7.32
N HIS A 163 -6.52 -8.41 -7.32
CA HIS A 163 -7.53 -7.98 -6.36
C HIS A 163 -8.37 -9.16 -5.90
N VAL A 164 -8.87 -9.09 -4.67
CA VAL A 164 -9.89 -9.99 -4.14
C VAL A 164 -11.03 -9.14 -3.60
N CYS A 165 -12.25 -9.47 -4.01
CA CYS A 165 -13.48 -8.85 -3.53
C CYS A 165 -14.27 -9.88 -2.73
N THR A 166 -14.50 -9.60 -1.44
CA THR A 166 -15.24 -10.49 -0.53
C THR A 166 -16.59 -9.87 -0.13
N PRO A 167 -17.71 -10.36 -0.68
CA PRO A 167 -19.02 -9.84 -0.37
C PRO A 167 -19.53 -10.32 1.01
N GLN A 168 -20.17 -9.42 1.75
CA GLN A 168 -20.98 -9.72 2.94
C GLN A 168 -22.38 -10.15 2.49
N TYR A 169 -22.52 -11.37 1.98
CA TYR A 169 -23.83 -11.91 1.60
C TYR A 169 -24.68 -12.16 2.85
N ARG A 170 -26.01 -12.07 2.72
CA ARG A 170 -26.95 -12.27 3.82
C ARG A 170 -26.84 -13.69 4.37
N LEU A 171 -26.66 -13.79 5.68
CA LEU A 171 -26.61 -15.07 6.39
C LEU A 171 -28.02 -15.55 6.74
N SER A 172 -28.28 -16.83 6.54
CA SER A 172 -29.55 -17.48 6.86
C SER A 172 -29.91 -17.43 8.35
N SER A 173 -28.93 -17.27 9.25
CA SER A 173 -29.17 -17.04 10.67
C SER A 173 -29.78 -15.66 10.97
N GLY A 174 -29.69 -14.72 10.03
CA GLY A 174 -30.27 -13.39 10.11
C GLY A 174 -31.68 -13.30 9.49
N LYS A 175 -32.23 -12.09 9.50
CA LYS A 175 -33.53 -11.82 8.86
C LYS A 175 -33.37 -11.79 7.33
N ASN A 176 -34.29 -12.44 6.61
CA ASN A 176 -34.33 -12.48 5.14
C ASN A 176 -33.03 -13.00 4.50
N GLY A 177 -32.30 -13.87 5.19
CA GLY A 177 -31.06 -14.48 4.71
C GLY A 177 -31.22 -15.95 4.30
N GLN A 178 -32.41 -16.53 4.45
CA GLN A 178 -32.71 -17.87 3.97
C GLN A 178 -32.67 -17.90 2.43
N PHE A 179 -32.64 -19.10 1.84
CA PHE A 179 -32.62 -19.22 0.38
C PHE A 179 -33.85 -18.50 -0.23
N PRO A 180 -33.69 -17.70 -1.30
CA PRO A 180 -32.53 -17.57 -2.19
C PRO A 180 -31.56 -16.41 -1.89
N ALA A 181 -31.65 -15.77 -0.72
CA ALA A 181 -30.91 -14.53 -0.41
C ALA A 181 -29.40 -14.57 -0.72
N PRO A 182 -28.64 -15.62 -0.32
CA PRO A 182 -27.20 -15.65 -0.61
C PRO A 182 -26.89 -15.58 -2.12
N ILE A 183 -27.69 -16.28 -2.94
CA ILE A 183 -27.46 -16.32 -4.39
C ILE A 183 -27.89 -15.01 -5.06
N GLN A 184 -28.95 -14.35 -4.55
CA GLN A 184 -29.27 -12.98 -4.98
C GLN A 184 -28.11 -12.02 -4.74
N ASP A 185 -27.45 -12.15 -3.58
CA ASP A 185 -26.31 -11.30 -3.21
C ASP A 185 -25.06 -11.63 -4.05
N ALA A 186 -24.82 -12.91 -4.33
CA ALA A 186 -23.76 -13.36 -5.23
C ALA A 186 -23.92 -12.79 -6.66
N LEU A 187 -25.13 -12.84 -7.20
CA LEU A 187 -25.44 -12.23 -8.51
C LEU A 187 -25.26 -10.71 -8.47
N THR A 188 -25.70 -10.06 -7.40
CA THR A 188 -25.57 -8.60 -7.21
C THR A 188 -24.09 -8.17 -7.22
N ALA A 189 -23.23 -8.91 -6.51
CA ALA A 189 -21.80 -8.65 -6.48
C ALA A 189 -21.16 -8.85 -7.87
N TYR A 190 -21.47 -9.95 -8.57
CA TYR A 190 -20.93 -10.22 -9.91
C TYR A 190 -21.33 -9.15 -10.93
N LEU A 191 -22.61 -8.73 -10.92
CA LEU A 191 -23.11 -7.64 -11.77
C LEU A 191 -22.52 -6.28 -11.38
N CYS A 192 -22.10 -6.08 -10.12
CA CYS A 192 -21.37 -4.88 -9.73
C CYS A 192 -20.01 -4.81 -10.45
N LEU A 193 -19.25 -5.90 -10.44
CA LEU A 193 -17.96 -5.99 -11.14
C LEU A 193 -18.11 -5.74 -12.64
N LEU A 194 -19.04 -6.43 -13.30
CA LEU A 194 -19.25 -6.33 -14.74
C LEU A 194 -19.76 -4.96 -15.19
N LYS A 195 -20.83 -4.46 -14.54
CA LYS A 195 -21.58 -3.30 -15.07
C LYS A 195 -21.22 -1.97 -14.39
N THR A 196 -20.86 -1.98 -13.10
CA THR A 196 -20.44 -0.76 -12.38
C THR A 196 -18.94 -0.54 -12.44
N LYS A 197 -18.14 -1.56 -12.13
CA LYS A 197 -16.67 -1.45 -12.16
C LYS A 197 -16.10 -1.63 -13.57
N ARG A 198 -16.90 -2.13 -14.52
CA ARG A 198 -16.51 -2.41 -15.91
C ARG A 198 -15.30 -3.34 -16.01
N ILE A 199 -15.20 -4.30 -15.08
CA ILE A 199 -14.19 -5.35 -15.13
C ILE A 199 -14.69 -6.43 -16.09
N PRO A 200 -14.00 -6.73 -17.19
CA PRO A 200 -14.36 -7.81 -18.11
C PRO A 200 -14.47 -9.16 -17.39
N ALA A 201 -15.44 -10.00 -17.80
CA ALA A 201 -15.62 -11.33 -17.23
C ALA A 201 -14.38 -12.23 -17.40
N SER A 202 -13.60 -12.00 -18.46
CA SER A 202 -12.30 -12.64 -18.72
C SER A 202 -11.23 -12.34 -17.66
N GLN A 203 -11.45 -11.30 -16.83
CA GLN A 203 -10.59 -10.92 -15.72
C GLN A 203 -11.14 -11.33 -14.35
N ILE A 204 -12.29 -12.01 -14.29
CA ILE A 204 -12.94 -12.40 -13.04
C ILE A 204 -12.79 -13.90 -12.82
N ILE A 205 -12.28 -14.27 -11.65
CA ILE A 205 -12.30 -15.64 -11.13
C ILE A 205 -13.41 -15.69 -10.07
N LEU A 206 -14.35 -16.61 -10.24
CA LEU A 206 -15.35 -16.85 -9.21
C LEU A 206 -14.79 -17.81 -8.17
N SER A 207 -14.83 -17.45 -6.90
CA SER A 207 -14.20 -18.21 -5.84
C SER A 207 -15.10 -18.34 -4.63
N GLY A 208 -14.92 -19.41 -3.85
CA GLY A 208 -15.52 -19.49 -2.53
C GLY A 208 -15.03 -20.70 -1.75
N ASP A 209 -15.14 -20.62 -0.43
CA ASP A 209 -14.83 -21.72 0.49
C ASP A 209 -16.09 -22.29 1.15
N SER A 210 -16.12 -23.59 1.42
CA SER A 210 -17.21 -24.26 2.14
C SER A 210 -18.61 -23.94 1.56
N ALA A 211 -19.50 -23.32 2.33
CA ALA A 211 -20.81 -22.84 1.87
C ALA A 211 -20.73 -21.74 0.79
N GLY A 212 -19.70 -20.88 0.82
CA GLY A 212 -19.46 -19.88 -0.22
C GLY A 212 -19.03 -20.51 -1.54
N ALA A 213 -18.32 -21.65 -1.51
CA ALA A 213 -18.00 -22.43 -2.70
C ALA A 213 -19.25 -23.03 -3.36
N ASN A 214 -20.20 -23.51 -2.55
CA ASN A 214 -21.52 -23.93 -3.01
C ASN A 214 -22.22 -22.77 -3.74
N MET A 215 -22.24 -21.60 -3.10
CA MET A 215 -22.82 -20.38 -3.67
C MET A 215 -22.16 -19.93 -4.98
N ALA A 216 -20.83 -20.02 -5.08
CA ALA A 216 -20.09 -19.74 -6.31
C ALA A 216 -20.58 -20.63 -7.46
N LEU A 217 -20.69 -21.95 -7.23
CA LEU A 217 -21.16 -22.89 -8.25
C LEU A 217 -22.65 -22.69 -8.56
N ALA A 218 -23.45 -22.34 -7.56
CA ALA A 218 -24.86 -22.02 -7.71
C ALA A 218 -25.08 -20.78 -8.60
N LEU A 219 -24.22 -19.77 -8.47
CA LEU A 219 -24.20 -18.62 -9.39
C LEU A 219 -23.83 -19.04 -10.82
N VAL A 220 -22.86 -19.94 -11.01
CA VAL A 220 -22.52 -20.45 -12.35
C VAL A 220 -23.70 -21.20 -12.98
N ARG A 221 -24.43 -22.00 -12.20
CA ARG A 221 -25.68 -22.63 -12.65
C ARG A 221 -26.71 -21.57 -13.06
N TYR A 222 -26.87 -20.52 -12.28
CA TYR A 222 -27.79 -19.43 -12.61
C TYR A 222 -27.42 -18.77 -13.95
N ILE A 223 -26.13 -18.44 -14.14
CA ILE A 223 -25.62 -17.87 -15.39
C ILE A 223 -25.85 -18.83 -16.57
N HIS A 224 -25.66 -20.13 -16.36
CA HIS A 224 -25.97 -21.12 -17.39
C HIS A 224 -27.45 -21.14 -17.78
N GLN A 225 -28.37 -21.00 -16.82
CA GLN A 225 -29.81 -21.06 -17.08
C GLN A 225 -30.39 -19.75 -17.65
N TYR A 226 -29.90 -18.59 -17.20
CA TYR A 226 -30.52 -17.29 -17.48
C TYR A 226 -29.55 -16.25 -18.07
N GLY A 227 -28.24 -16.52 -18.08
CA GLY A 227 -27.23 -15.52 -18.44
C GLY A 227 -27.31 -15.04 -19.89
N GLN A 228 -27.76 -15.88 -20.82
CA GLN A 228 -27.97 -15.48 -22.22
C GLN A 228 -29.09 -14.43 -22.36
N LEU A 229 -30.15 -14.52 -21.55
CA LEU A 229 -31.29 -13.59 -21.60
C LEU A 229 -30.92 -12.20 -21.10
N ASP A 230 -29.95 -12.11 -20.19
CA ASP A 230 -29.61 -10.89 -19.47
C ASP A 230 -28.17 -10.40 -19.81
N GLU A 231 -27.54 -10.97 -20.84
CA GLU A 231 -26.16 -10.67 -21.28
C GLU A 231 -25.15 -10.73 -20.12
N ILE A 232 -25.23 -11.81 -19.35
CA ILE A 232 -24.35 -12.11 -18.22
C ILE A 232 -23.33 -13.17 -18.67
N PRO A 233 -22.09 -12.78 -19.01
CA PRO A 233 -21.05 -13.73 -19.41
C PRO A 233 -20.58 -14.59 -18.24
N PHE A 234 -20.07 -15.79 -18.54
CA PHE A 234 -19.36 -16.61 -17.57
C PHE A 234 -18.05 -15.95 -17.10
N PRO A 235 -17.65 -16.17 -15.84
CA PRO A 235 -16.32 -15.77 -15.35
C PRO A 235 -15.24 -16.56 -16.09
N ARG A 236 -13.98 -16.16 -15.93
CA ARG A 236 -12.85 -16.81 -16.59
C ARG A 236 -12.57 -18.23 -16.08
N ALA A 237 -12.78 -18.44 -14.79
CA ALA A 237 -12.57 -19.72 -14.09
C ALA A 237 -13.31 -19.74 -12.75
N VAL A 238 -13.39 -20.93 -12.15
CA VAL A 238 -13.96 -21.16 -10.81
C VAL A 238 -12.92 -21.81 -9.90
N THR A 239 -12.76 -21.32 -8.67
CA THR A 239 -11.93 -21.94 -7.62
C THR A 239 -12.74 -22.22 -6.36
N LEU A 240 -12.88 -23.51 -6.03
CA LEU A 240 -13.69 -23.99 -4.91
C LEU A 240 -12.78 -24.57 -3.82
N TRP A 241 -12.92 -24.11 -2.59
CA TRP A 241 -12.08 -24.51 -1.46
C TRP A 241 -12.92 -25.27 -0.43
N SER A 242 -12.60 -26.54 -0.20
CA SER A 242 -13.39 -27.45 0.66
C SER A 242 -14.91 -27.30 0.45
N PRO A 243 -15.44 -27.39 -0.79
CA PRO A 243 -16.81 -26.99 -1.07
C PRO A 243 -17.85 -27.85 -0.34
N TRP A 244 -18.89 -27.21 0.21
CA TRP A 244 -20.03 -27.93 0.76
C TRP A 244 -21.00 -28.33 -0.35
N VAL A 245 -20.81 -29.51 -0.93
CA VAL A 245 -21.47 -29.93 -2.18
C VAL A 245 -22.81 -30.66 -2.01
N ASP A 246 -23.22 -30.99 -0.78
CA ASP A 246 -24.49 -31.61 -0.44
C ASP A 246 -25.04 -31.08 0.89
N VAL A 247 -25.84 -30.01 0.82
CA VAL A 247 -26.46 -29.40 2.01
C VAL A 247 -27.56 -30.29 2.58
N GLY A 248 -28.33 -30.96 1.72
CA GLY A 248 -29.38 -31.90 2.13
C GLY A 248 -28.82 -33.10 2.92
N GLY A 249 -27.64 -33.58 2.53
CA GLY A 249 -26.91 -34.62 3.23
C GLY A 249 -26.68 -34.34 4.73
N ALA A 250 -26.54 -33.08 5.14
CA ALA A 250 -26.34 -32.74 6.56
C ALA A 250 -27.59 -32.90 7.45
N LEU A 251 -28.78 -33.05 6.85
CA LEU A 251 -30.02 -33.39 7.54
C LEU A 251 -30.35 -34.87 7.47
N GLU A 252 -29.95 -35.53 6.39
CA GLU A 252 -30.24 -36.94 6.10
C GLU A 252 -29.20 -37.89 6.72
N GLN A 253 -27.93 -37.47 6.78
CA GLN A 253 -26.80 -38.31 7.16
C GLN A 253 -26.16 -37.87 8.49
N ASP A 254 -25.59 -38.83 9.21
CA ASP A 254 -24.88 -38.55 10.46
C ASP A 254 -23.40 -38.28 10.19
N LEU A 255 -23.00 -37.01 10.23
CA LEU A 255 -21.62 -36.54 10.04
C LEU A 255 -20.61 -37.25 10.98
N THR A 256 -21.06 -37.73 12.14
CA THR A 256 -20.20 -38.44 13.10
C THR A 256 -19.67 -39.77 12.59
N ARG A 257 -20.29 -40.32 11.53
CA ARG A 257 -19.86 -41.57 10.88
C ARG A 257 -18.67 -41.38 9.94
N SER A 258 -18.33 -40.14 9.59
CA SER A 258 -17.15 -39.87 8.75
C SER A 258 -15.88 -40.35 9.44
N PRO A 259 -14.97 -41.06 8.74
CA PRO A 259 -13.69 -41.46 9.31
C PRO A 259 -12.83 -40.26 9.74
N ASN A 260 -13.09 -39.09 9.15
CA ASN A 260 -12.40 -37.84 9.42
C ASN A 260 -13.06 -36.99 10.53
N TYR A 261 -14.17 -37.44 11.14
CA TYR A 261 -14.87 -36.64 12.15
C TYR A 261 -14.03 -36.28 13.37
N LYS A 262 -13.03 -37.12 13.72
CA LYS A 262 -12.11 -36.85 14.83
C LYS A 262 -11.01 -35.85 14.46
N THR A 263 -10.66 -35.76 13.18
CA THR A 263 -9.60 -34.88 12.64
C THR A 263 -10.13 -33.55 12.12
N ASP A 264 -11.44 -33.33 12.13
CA ASP A 264 -12.05 -32.08 11.68
C ASP A 264 -12.62 -31.25 12.85
N TYR A 265 -12.73 -29.94 12.64
CA TYR A 265 -13.42 -29.02 13.53
C TYR A 265 -14.91 -28.92 13.22
N LEU A 266 -15.35 -29.29 12.01
CA LEU A 266 -16.77 -29.36 11.68
C LEU A 266 -17.47 -30.40 12.57
N ASN A 267 -18.64 -30.01 13.09
CA ASN A 267 -19.46 -30.85 13.95
C ASN A 267 -20.88 -30.95 13.40
N ARG A 268 -21.60 -32.00 13.82
CA ARG A 268 -22.96 -32.28 13.37
C ARG A 268 -23.90 -31.08 13.64
N GLN A 269 -23.79 -30.46 14.80
CA GLN A 269 -24.65 -29.34 15.21
C GLN A 269 -24.51 -28.15 14.25
N PHE A 270 -23.29 -27.88 13.77
CA PHE A 270 -23.03 -26.81 12.80
C PHE A 270 -23.63 -27.11 11.43
N GLY A 271 -23.40 -28.31 10.90
CA GLY A 271 -23.96 -28.72 9.60
C GLY A 271 -25.50 -28.72 9.61
N THR A 272 -26.12 -29.30 10.63
CA THR A 272 -27.58 -29.29 10.80
C THR A 272 -28.10 -27.87 10.97
N TRP A 273 -27.40 -26.99 11.70
CA TRP A 273 -27.81 -25.59 11.81
C TRP A 273 -27.82 -24.89 10.45
N GLY A 274 -26.72 -24.98 9.70
CA GLY A 274 -26.63 -24.40 8.35
C GLY A 274 -27.75 -24.89 7.44
N ALA A 275 -27.91 -26.21 7.31
CA ALA A 275 -28.87 -26.82 6.40
C ALA A 275 -30.34 -26.55 6.79
N SER A 276 -30.68 -26.62 8.09
CA SER A 276 -32.04 -26.32 8.56
C SER A 276 -32.39 -24.84 8.39
N THR A 277 -31.43 -23.93 8.59
CA THR A 277 -31.71 -22.51 8.53
C THR A 277 -31.76 -21.99 7.09
N ILE A 278 -30.86 -22.43 6.20
CA ILE A 278 -30.88 -22.01 4.79
C ILE A 278 -32.15 -22.49 4.06
N SER A 279 -32.66 -23.68 4.41
CA SER A 279 -33.90 -24.26 3.88
C SER A 279 -35.18 -23.68 4.52
N ALA A 280 -35.06 -22.64 5.36
CA ALA A 280 -36.16 -22.08 6.13
C ALA A 280 -36.96 -23.17 6.90
N PHE A 281 -36.23 -24.09 7.53
CA PHE A 281 -36.75 -25.23 8.29
C PHE A 281 -37.64 -26.17 7.45
N GLY A 282 -37.21 -26.43 6.21
CA GLY A 282 -37.86 -27.36 5.29
C GLY A 282 -38.89 -26.74 4.35
N ALA A 283 -39.04 -25.41 4.34
CA ALA A 283 -39.87 -24.73 3.35
C ALA A 283 -39.30 -24.83 1.91
N ILE A 284 -37.99 -25.06 1.80
CA ILE A 284 -37.27 -25.27 0.54
C ILE A 284 -36.49 -26.57 0.65
N ASP A 285 -36.47 -27.38 -0.40
CA ASP A 285 -35.71 -28.62 -0.44
C ASP A 285 -34.19 -28.34 -0.44
N PRO A 286 -33.45 -28.66 0.64
CA PRO A 286 -32.00 -28.48 0.70
C PRO A 286 -31.25 -29.45 -0.24
N SER A 287 -31.90 -30.50 -0.72
CA SER A 287 -31.37 -31.45 -1.70
C SER A 287 -31.53 -30.98 -3.16
N GLY A 288 -32.09 -29.78 -3.37
CA GLY A 288 -32.27 -29.18 -4.69
C GLY A 288 -30.97 -28.77 -5.41
N PRO A 289 -31.04 -28.44 -6.71
CA PRO A 289 -29.87 -28.28 -7.59
C PRO A 289 -28.97 -27.08 -7.27
N TYR A 290 -29.46 -26.10 -6.50
CA TYR A 290 -28.72 -24.91 -6.08
C TYR A 290 -28.07 -25.05 -4.70
N LEU A 291 -28.46 -26.05 -3.90
CA LEU A 291 -27.91 -26.29 -2.55
C LEU A 291 -27.16 -27.62 -2.46
N SER A 292 -27.45 -28.60 -3.32
CA SER A 292 -26.78 -29.91 -3.32
C SER A 292 -26.24 -30.28 -4.72
N PRO A 293 -25.28 -29.52 -5.27
CA PRO A 293 -24.75 -29.73 -6.61
C PRO A 293 -24.14 -31.12 -6.86
N LEU A 294 -23.67 -31.84 -5.82
CA LEU A 294 -23.24 -33.24 -5.91
C LEU A 294 -24.30 -34.16 -6.53
N ARG A 295 -25.58 -33.89 -6.21
CA ARG A 295 -26.73 -34.69 -6.66
C ARG A 295 -27.19 -34.32 -8.07
N HIS A 296 -26.80 -33.14 -8.56
CA HIS A 296 -27.36 -32.51 -9.76
C HIS A 296 -26.27 -31.97 -10.69
N PRO A 297 -25.34 -32.77 -11.23
CA PRO A 297 -24.38 -32.26 -12.20
C PRO A 297 -25.08 -31.65 -13.43
N PHE A 298 -24.47 -30.65 -14.06
CA PHE A 298 -24.97 -30.00 -15.27
C PHE A 298 -23.84 -29.82 -16.28
N GLN A 299 -24.15 -29.69 -17.57
CA GLN A 299 -23.16 -29.53 -18.63
C GLN A 299 -23.17 -28.10 -19.16
N LEU A 300 -21.98 -27.54 -19.41
CA LEU A 300 -21.82 -26.23 -20.06
C LEU A 300 -21.55 -26.40 -21.56
N GLU A 301 -22.03 -25.45 -22.35
CA GLU A 301 -21.72 -25.38 -23.79
C GLU A 301 -20.27 -24.95 -24.07
N SER A 302 -19.67 -24.20 -23.15
CA SER A 302 -18.28 -23.73 -23.24
C SER A 302 -17.42 -24.25 -22.08
N THR A 303 -16.12 -24.35 -22.31
CA THR A 303 -15.17 -24.88 -21.33
C THR A 303 -14.89 -23.84 -20.24
N LEU A 304 -15.43 -24.06 -19.04
CA LEU A 304 -15.13 -23.28 -17.84
C LEU A 304 -14.23 -24.09 -16.89
N PRO A 305 -12.93 -23.73 -16.75
CA PRO A 305 -12.02 -24.45 -15.86
C PRO A 305 -12.44 -24.34 -14.39
N MET A 306 -12.47 -25.47 -13.69
CA MET A 306 -12.78 -25.54 -12.26
C MET A 306 -11.61 -26.15 -11.47
N TYR A 307 -11.07 -25.39 -10.55
CA TYR A 307 -10.13 -25.87 -9.53
C TYR A 307 -10.89 -26.18 -8.24
N VAL A 308 -10.64 -27.34 -7.66
CA VAL A 308 -11.24 -27.75 -6.39
C VAL A 308 -10.12 -28.18 -5.45
N ASN A 309 -10.06 -27.59 -4.26
CA ASN A 309 -9.17 -28.03 -3.18
C ASN A 309 -9.98 -28.67 -2.05
N ALA A 310 -9.41 -29.70 -1.41
CA ALA A 310 -9.94 -30.30 -0.19
C ALA A 310 -8.80 -30.77 0.73
N GLY A 311 -9.04 -30.74 2.03
CA GLY A 311 -8.17 -31.37 3.02
C GLY A 311 -8.35 -32.89 3.02
N GLU A 312 -7.27 -33.67 3.09
CA GLU A 312 -7.36 -35.14 3.19
C GLU A 312 -8.13 -35.60 4.44
N ARG A 313 -8.08 -34.81 5.52
CA ARG A 313 -8.61 -35.12 6.85
C ARG A 313 -9.89 -34.36 7.18
N GLU A 314 -10.56 -33.80 6.17
CA GLU A 314 -11.85 -33.12 6.33
C GLU A 314 -13.04 -34.09 6.17
N VAL A 315 -14.16 -33.79 6.83
CA VAL A 315 -15.38 -34.63 6.80
C VAL A 315 -16.08 -34.64 5.44
N LEU A 316 -15.86 -33.62 4.62
CA LEU A 316 -16.46 -33.47 3.29
C LEU A 316 -15.60 -34.10 2.16
N CYS A 317 -14.42 -34.63 2.48
CA CYS A 317 -13.42 -35.04 1.48
C CYS A 317 -13.99 -36.05 0.45
N ASP A 318 -14.76 -37.03 0.91
CA ASP A 318 -15.30 -38.07 0.05
C ASP A 318 -16.44 -37.56 -0.85
N ASP A 319 -17.31 -36.70 -0.32
CA ASP A 319 -18.35 -36.01 -1.10
C ASP A 319 -17.72 -35.11 -2.18
N ILE A 320 -16.61 -34.42 -1.86
CA ILE A 320 -15.88 -33.55 -2.80
C ILE A 320 -15.24 -34.38 -3.91
N LYS A 321 -14.66 -35.56 -3.59
CA LYS A 321 -14.12 -36.49 -4.60
C LYS A 321 -15.21 -36.96 -5.55
N GLU A 322 -16.34 -37.41 -5.02
CA GLU A 322 -17.48 -37.87 -5.84
C GLU A 322 -18.03 -36.72 -6.70
N PHE A 323 -18.18 -35.52 -6.13
CA PHE A 323 -18.57 -34.31 -6.85
C PHE A 323 -17.66 -34.05 -8.06
N CYS A 324 -16.34 -34.06 -7.85
CA CYS A 324 -15.38 -33.83 -8.93
C CYS A 324 -15.47 -34.93 -10.01
N GLN A 325 -15.62 -36.19 -9.61
CA GLN A 325 -15.79 -37.29 -10.56
C GLN A 325 -17.06 -37.14 -11.40
N ARG A 326 -18.19 -36.78 -10.78
CA ARG A 326 -19.45 -36.54 -11.49
C ARG A 326 -19.36 -35.38 -12.47
N TYR A 327 -18.78 -34.26 -12.07
CA TYR A 327 -18.63 -33.10 -12.96
C TYR A 327 -17.70 -33.39 -14.15
N ARG A 328 -16.61 -34.14 -13.94
CA ARG A 328 -15.76 -34.62 -15.06
C ARG A 328 -16.55 -35.48 -16.04
N LYS A 329 -17.39 -36.40 -15.54
CA LYS A 329 -18.27 -37.22 -16.39
C LYS A 329 -19.27 -36.38 -17.19
N HIS A 330 -19.62 -35.19 -16.71
CA HIS A 330 -20.50 -34.23 -17.39
C HIS A 330 -19.73 -33.15 -18.19
N GLY A 331 -18.49 -33.44 -18.58
CA GLY A 331 -17.72 -32.62 -19.53
C GLY A 331 -16.97 -31.43 -18.92
N TRP A 332 -16.92 -31.28 -17.60
CA TRP A 332 -16.17 -30.19 -16.98
C TRP A 332 -14.67 -30.47 -16.93
N LEU A 333 -13.87 -29.42 -17.16
CA LEU A 333 -12.45 -29.41 -16.86
C LEU A 333 -12.24 -29.18 -15.36
N VAL A 334 -12.22 -30.26 -14.57
CA VAL A 334 -12.05 -30.22 -13.11
C VAL A 334 -10.69 -30.73 -12.67
N HIS A 335 -9.92 -29.89 -11.97
CA HIS A 335 -8.74 -30.32 -11.22
C HIS A 335 -9.07 -30.44 -9.74
N LEU A 336 -8.74 -31.58 -9.13
CA LEU A 336 -8.91 -31.83 -7.70
C LEU A 336 -7.53 -31.89 -7.06
N ASP A 337 -7.28 -30.97 -6.14
CA ASP A 337 -6.08 -30.88 -5.32
C ASP A 337 -6.43 -31.30 -3.88
N ILE A 338 -5.73 -32.31 -3.36
CA ILE A 338 -5.94 -32.81 -1.99
C ILE A 338 -4.73 -32.42 -1.15
N SER A 339 -4.94 -31.55 -0.16
CA SER A 339 -3.90 -31.17 0.79
C SER A 339 -3.72 -32.25 1.85
N GLU A 340 -2.56 -32.92 1.82
CA GLU A 340 -2.25 -34.05 2.72
C GLU A 340 -2.33 -33.64 4.19
N GLY A 341 -3.00 -34.46 5.01
CA GLY A 341 -3.09 -34.25 6.46
C GLY A 341 -3.92 -33.05 6.89
N CYS A 342 -4.47 -32.25 5.97
CA CYS A 342 -5.17 -31.01 6.29
C CYS A 342 -6.65 -31.22 6.70
N PRO A 343 -7.17 -30.41 7.63
CA PRO A 343 -8.59 -30.35 7.98
C PRO A 343 -9.40 -29.55 6.94
N HIS A 344 -10.69 -29.34 7.21
CA HIS A 344 -11.56 -28.49 6.41
C HIS A 344 -11.00 -27.07 6.26
N ASP A 345 -11.08 -26.52 5.05
CA ASP A 345 -10.97 -25.08 4.76
C ASP A 345 -9.74 -24.37 5.38
N ILE A 346 -8.58 -24.88 4.99
CA ILE A 346 -7.29 -24.26 5.34
C ILE A 346 -7.11 -22.88 4.68
N LEU A 347 -7.85 -22.57 3.62
CA LEU A 347 -7.74 -21.26 2.98
C LEU A 347 -8.37 -20.14 3.84
N LEU A 348 -9.51 -20.40 4.49
CA LEU A 348 -10.12 -19.43 5.42
C LEU A 348 -9.40 -19.39 6.78
N LEU A 349 -9.01 -20.56 7.31
CA LEU A 349 -8.57 -20.69 8.71
C LEU A 349 -7.09 -21.06 8.90
N GLY A 350 -6.28 -21.25 7.85
CA GLY A 350 -4.93 -21.83 7.90
C GLY A 350 -4.12 -21.53 9.17
N PRO A 351 -3.75 -20.26 9.46
CA PRO A 351 -2.99 -19.92 10.67
C PRO A 351 -3.75 -20.22 11.97
N ARG A 352 -5.07 -20.07 11.98
CA ARG A 352 -5.93 -20.36 13.16
C ARG A 352 -5.99 -21.85 13.48
N VAL A 353 -5.84 -22.73 12.47
CA VAL A 353 -5.80 -24.18 12.65
C VAL A 353 -4.38 -24.77 12.59
N GLY A 354 -3.37 -23.97 12.24
CA GLY A 354 -1.95 -24.39 12.17
C GLY A 354 -1.51 -24.95 10.81
N PHE A 355 -2.24 -24.65 9.73
CA PHE A 355 -2.00 -25.13 8.35
C PHE A 355 -1.79 -23.96 7.37
N GLY A 356 -1.03 -22.94 7.80
CA GLY A 356 -0.80 -21.75 6.98
C GLY A 356 0.05 -22.03 5.75
N ALA A 357 1.07 -22.90 5.86
CA ALA A 357 1.97 -23.22 4.76
C ALA A 357 1.27 -24.02 3.65
N GLU A 358 0.43 -24.95 4.05
CA GLU A 358 -0.38 -25.82 3.19
C GLU A 358 -1.44 -25.00 2.44
N ALA A 359 -2.03 -23.98 3.09
CA ALA A 359 -2.95 -23.06 2.42
C ALA A 359 -2.23 -22.19 1.36
N GLU A 360 -1.01 -21.74 1.63
CA GLU A 360 -0.20 -21.05 0.62
C GLU A 360 0.16 -21.97 -0.54
N GLU A 361 0.51 -23.23 -0.27
CA GLU A 361 0.82 -24.24 -1.29
C GLU A 361 -0.39 -24.53 -2.19
N ALA A 362 -1.57 -24.75 -1.61
CA ALA A 362 -2.81 -24.94 -2.35
C ALA A 362 -3.13 -23.73 -3.26
N ALA A 363 -2.87 -22.50 -2.81
CA ALA A 363 -2.99 -21.31 -3.65
C ALA A 363 -1.95 -21.26 -4.80
N ARG A 364 -0.72 -21.76 -4.59
CA ARG A 364 0.29 -21.90 -5.66
C ARG A 364 -0.13 -22.96 -6.69
N HIS A 365 -0.74 -24.07 -6.26
CA HIS A 365 -1.29 -25.08 -7.16
C HIS A 365 -2.44 -24.52 -8.00
N ALA A 366 -3.37 -23.77 -7.38
CA ALA A 366 -4.44 -23.07 -8.07
C ALA A 366 -3.89 -22.11 -9.14
N LYS A 367 -2.83 -21.35 -8.83
CA LYS A 367 -2.14 -20.51 -9.82
C LYS A 367 -1.67 -21.32 -11.02
N GLY A 368 -0.97 -22.43 -10.80
CA GLY A 368 -0.47 -23.29 -11.87
C GLY A 368 -1.60 -23.81 -12.78
N PHE A 369 -2.72 -24.24 -12.18
CA PHE A 369 -3.90 -24.67 -12.93
C PHE A 369 -4.51 -23.53 -13.76
N LEU A 370 -4.71 -22.35 -13.15
CA LEU A 370 -5.34 -21.20 -13.80
C LEU A 370 -4.48 -20.64 -14.94
N SER A 371 -3.16 -20.52 -14.76
CA SER A 371 -2.27 -20.09 -15.82
C SER A 371 -2.28 -21.05 -17.01
N LYS A 372 -2.33 -22.36 -16.76
CA LYS A 372 -2.34 -23.38 -17.83
C LYS A 372 -3.68 -23.48 -18.56
N ASN A 373 -4.80 -23.46 -17.84
CA ASN A 373 -6.10 -23.83 -18.38
C ASN A 373 -7.05 -22.66 -18.59
N ALA A 374 -6.82 -21.55 -17.88
CA ALA A 374 -7.65 -20.36 -17.93
C ALA A 374 -6.89 -19.16 -18.51
N GLY A 375 -5.69 -19.35 -19.10
CA GLY A 375 -4.94 -18.29 -19.81
C GLY A 375 -4.86 -16.95 -19.04
N VAL A 376 -4.86 -17.01 -17.71
CA VAL A 376 -4.88 -15.84 -16.85
C VAL A 376 -3.43 -15.43 -16.62
N ASN A 377 -3.10 -14.16 -16.90
CA ASN A 377 -1.77 -13.61 -16.63
C ASN A 377 -1.55 -13.36 -15.12
N LEU A 378 -1.48 -14.45 -14.36
CA LEU A 378 -1.18 -14.46 -12.92
C LEU A 378 0.34 -14.31 -12.75
N GLY A 379 0.85 -13.09 -12.91
CA GLY A 379 2.27 -12.82 -12.76
C GLY A 379 2.82 -13.22 -11.39
N GLY A 380 4.11 -13.54 -11.34
CA GLY A 380 4.84 -13.70 -10.08
C GLY A 380 4.98 -12.36 -9.35
N CYS A 381 5.18 -12.39 -8.03
CA CYS A 381 5.42 -11.19 -7.20
C CYS A 381 6.62 -10.33 -7.63
N ASN A 382 7.42 -10.77 -8.62
CA ASN A 382 8.61 -10.09 -9.15
C ASN A 382 8.39 -9.43 -10.52
N ARG A 383 7.35 -8.61 -10.71
CA ARG A 383 7.22 -7.83 -11.96
C ARG A 383 8.13 -6.59 -11.90
N LYS A 384 9.29 -6.60 -12.54
CA LYS A 384 10.08 -5.37 -12.79
C LYS A 384 9.54 -4.55 -13.96
N GLU A 385 8.56 -5.08 -14.69
CA GLU A 385 7.95 -4.42 -15.83
C GLU A 385 6.76 -3.55 -15.37
N ALA A 386 6.92 -2.25 -15.60
CA ALA A 386 5.93 -1.23 -15.41
C ALA A 386 4.66 -1.56 -16.22
N PHE A 387 3.49 -1.40 -15.60
CA PHE A 387 2.21 -1.43 -16.30
C PHE A 387 2.23 -0.38 -17.43
N SER A 388 2.29 -0.82 -18.69
CA SER A 388 2.08 0.07 -19.84
C SER A 388 0.59 0.09 -20.16
N PHE A 389 0.00 1.28 -20.10
CA PHE A 389 -1.37 1.50 -20.54
C PHE A 389 -1.34 1.87 -22.03
N ASP A 390 -1.15 0.87 -22.89
CA ASP A 390 -0.91 1.12 -24.32
C ASP A 390 -2.16 1.60 -25.08
N LYS A 391 -3.36 1.49 -24.48
CA LYS A 391 -4.59 2.07 -25.00
C LYS A 391 -5.49 2.54 -23.86
N ILE A 392 -5.57 3.85 -23.67
CA ILE A 392 -6.58 4.46 -22.81
C ILE A 392 -7.64 5.08 -23.72
N ASP A 393 -8.91 4.74 -23.46
CA ASP A 393 -10.09 5.18 -24.21
C ASP A 393 -10.39 6.69 -24.01
N ASP A 394 -11.18 7.28 -24.91
CA ASP A 394 -11.40 8.72 -25.15
C ASP A 394 -11.95 9.59 -23.99
N ASN A 395 -11.94 9.12 -22.74
CA ASN A 395 -12.44 9.87 -21.59
C ASN A 395 -11.50 9.81 -20.36
N LEU A 396 -10.33 10.44 -20.50
CA LEU A 396 -9.27 10.57 -19.49
C LEU A 396 -9.62 11.57 -18.36
N SER A 397 -10.82 11.47 -17.80
CA SER A 397 -11.33 12.39 -16.77
C SER A 397 -11.32 11.74 -15.39
N PHE A 398 -10.69 12.41 -14.43
CA PHE A 398 -10.55 11.96 -13.05
C PHE A 398 -11.04 13.04 -12.08
N ASP A 399 -11.32 12.65 -10.84
CA ASP A 399 -11.51 13.63 -9.76
C ASP A 399 -10.16 14.20 -9.32
N VAL A 400 -9.13 13.36 -9.23
CA VAL A 400 -7.80 13.75 -8.78
C VAL A 400 -6.72 13.19 -9.70
N ILE A 401 -5.82 14.04 -10.20
CA ILE A 401 -4.56 13.60 -10.82
C ILE A 401 -3.40 13.97 -9.92
N ILE A 402 -2.57 12.99 -9.60
CA ILE A 402 -1.31 13.15 -8.88
C ILE A 402 -0.18 13.12 -9.90
N ILE A 403 0.72 14.09 -9.87
CA ILE A 403 1.88 14.15 -10.77
C ILE A 403 3.13 13.78 -9.99
N GLY A 404 3.74 12.65 -10.35
CA GLY A 404 4.94 12.07 -9.76
C GLY A 404 4.66 10.84 -8.88
N ALA A 405 5.28 9.71 -9.20
CA ALA A 405 5.26 8.46 -8.42
C ALA A 405 6.45 8.38 -7.43
N GLY A 406 6.82 9.53 -6.85
CA GLY A 406 7.72 9.59 -5.70
C GLY A 406 7.01 9.31 -4.38
N ILE A 407 7.73 9.38 -3.26
CA ILE A 407 7.17 9.12 -1.92
C ILE A 407 5.96 10.02 -1.60
N SER A 408 5.97 11.27 -2.08
CA SER A 408 4.84 12.20 -1.93
C SER A 408 3.58 11.71 -2.64
N GLY A 409 3.69 11.31 -3.91
CA GLY A 409 2.54 10.87 -4.70
C GLY A 409 1.95 9.56 -4.20
N ILE A 410 2.79 8.59 -3.85
CA ILE A 410 2.35 7.31 -3.27
C ILE A 410 1.65 7.52 -1.92
N ASN A 411 2.18 8.39 -1.05
CA ASN A 411 1.50 8.70 0.21
C ASN A 411 0.15 9.42 -0.01
N ALA A 412 0.08 10.34 -0.97
CA ALA A 412 -1.16 11.04 -1.30
C ALA A 412 -2.24 10.07 -1.81
N ALA A 413 -1.88 9.17 -2.73
CA ALA A 413 -2.76 8.12 -3.22
C ALA A 413 -3.28 7.23 -2.09
N TYR A 414 -2.40 6.80 -1.17
CA TYR A 414 -2.82 6.04 0.01
C TYR A 414 -3.83 6.79 0.88
N ARG A 415 -3.65 8.09 1.09
CA ARG A 415 -4.60 8.89 1.90
C ARG A 415 -5.93 9.09 1.18
N ILE A 416 -5.90 9.38 -0.11
CA ILE A 416 -7.12 9.50 -0.92
C ILE A 416 -7.90 8.19 -0.88
N GLN A 417 -7.25 7.07 -1.18
CA GLN A 417 -7.92 5.78 -1.26
C GLN A 417 -8.45 5.30 0.09
N THR A 418 -7.84 5.67 1.23
CA THR A 418 -8.23 5.14 2.55
C THR A 418 -9.05 6.10 3.42
N GLU A 419 -8.87 7.40 3.26
CA GLU A 419 -9.48 8.43 4.13
C GLU A 419 -10.32 9.45 3.33
N GLY A 420 -10.17 9.49 2.01
CA GLY A 420 -10.98 10.34 1.13
C GLY A 420 -12.39 9.81 0.92
N PRO A 421 -13.23 10.56 0.19
CA PRO A 421 -14.35 10.00 -0.55
C PRO A 421 -14.14 8.65 -1.23
N SER A 422 -15.10 7.73 -1.07
CA SER A 422 -14.92 6.36 -1.54
C SER A 422 -15.06 6.16 -3.06
N ASP A 423 -15.81 7.03 -3.73
CA ASP A 423 -16.05 7.07 -5.18
C ASP A 423 -15.17 8.10 -5.91
N VAL A 424 -14.20 8.71 -5.23
CA VAL A 424 -13.22 9.58 -5.90
C VAL A 424 -12.29 8.74 -6.76
N SER A 425 -12.27 9.08 -8.04
CA SER A 425 -11.36 8.52 -9.04
C SER A 425 -10.01 9.24 -9.01
N TYR A 426 -8.91 8.48 -9.09
CA TYR A 426 -7.58 9.08 -9.19
C TYR A 426 -6.62 8.30 -10.09
N ALA A 427 -5.66 9.03 -10.64
CA ALA A 427 -4.52 8.52 -11.41
C ALA A 427 -3.21 9.18 -10.93
N ILE A 428 -2.09 8.48 -11.10
CA ILE A 428 -0.75 9.03 -10.90
C ILE A 428 -0.05 9.07 -12.26
N LEU A 429 0.44 10.23 -12.69
CA LEU A 429 1.25 10.38 -13.90
C LEU A 429 2.73 10.46 -13.51
N GLU A 430 3.54 9.54 -14.01
CA GLU A 430 4.99 9.49 -13.81
C GLU A 430 5.70 9.61 -15.15
N GLY A 431 6.59 10.61 -15.29
CA GLY A 431 7.30 10.86 -16.55
C GLY A 431 8.35 9.79 -16.87
N ARG A 432 8.85 9.08 -15.86
CA ARG A 432 9.81 7.99 -16.01
C ARG A 432 9.10 6.64 -16.21
N ASP A 433 9.86 5.63 -16.60
CA ASP A 433 9.42 4.25 -16.70
C ASP A 433 9.42 3.49 -15.35
N SER A 434 9.80 4.15 -14.26
CA SER A 434 9.93 3.57 -12.94
C SER A 434 9.42 4.48 -11.83
N ILE A 435 8.88 3.87 -10.79
CA ILE A 435 8.58 4.49 -9.49
C ILE A 435 9.90 4.81 -8.74
N GLY A 436 9.86 5.79 -7.83
CA GLY A 436 10.95 6.03 -6.86
C GLY A 436 11.33 7.49 -6.70
N GLY A 437 11.05 8.34 -7.70
CA GLY A 437 11.48 9.75 -7.71
C GLY A 437 12.99 9.87 -7.51
N THR A 438 13.43 10.58 -6.48
CA THR A 438 14.85 10.76 -6.09
C THR A 438 15.65 9.45 -6.06
N TRP A 439 15.06 8.37 -5.56
CA TRP A 439 15.72 7.08 -5.37
C TRP A 439 15.88 6.28 -6.65
N ASP A 440 15.10 6.62 -7.68
CA ASP A 440 15.32 6.11 -9.01
C ASP A 440 16.20 7.03 -9.86
N LEU A 441 16.13 8.35 -9.64
CA LEU A 441 16.91 9.34 -10.39
C LEU A 441 18.41 9.22 -10.16
N PHE A 442 18.85 9.28 -8.90
CA PHE A 442 20.25 9.40 -8.57
C PHE A 442 20.93 8.03 -8.47
N LYS A 443 22.06 7.86 -9.17
CA LYS A 443 22.77 6.58 -9.29
C LYS A 443 24.22 6.62 -8.75
N TYR A 444 24.63 7.70 -8.10
CA TYR A 444 26.00 7.80 -7.57
C TYR A 444 26.26 6.81 -6.42
N PRO A 445 27.51 6.35 -6.21
CA PRO A 445 27.86 5.37 -5.20
C PRO A 445 27.45 5.79 -3.78
N GLY A 446 26.78 4.87 -3.08
CA GLY A 446 26.43 5.03 -1.67
C GLY A 446 25.15 5.82 -1.38
N ILE A 447 24.37 6.19 -2.42
CA ILE A 447 23.12 6.92 -2.24
C ILE A 447 22.26 6.30 -1.12
N ARG A 448 21.82 7.16 -0.20
CA ARG A 448 21.11 6.77 1.03
C ARG A 448 20.30 7.92 1.59
N SER A 449 19.38 7.61 2.49
CA SER A 449 18.68 8.62 3.28
C SER A 449 19.62 9.27 4.30
N ASP A 450 19.50 10.60 4.43
CA ASP A 450 20.09 11.37 5.53
C ASP A 450 19.16 11.44 6.77
N SER A 451 17.94 10.92 6.62
CA SER A 451 16.91 10.85 7.65
C SER A 451 16.69 9.41 8.11
N ASP A 452 16.26 9.23 9.35
CA ASP A 452 15.95 7.90 9.87
C ASP A 452 14.78 7.26 9.10
N ILE A 453 14.87 5.96 8.88
CA ILE A 453 13.88 5.24 8.07
C ILE A 453 12.52 5.12 8.77
N PHE A 454 12.46 5.26 10.09
CA PHE A 454 11.22 5.14 10.85
C PHE A 454 10.32 6.36 10.67
N THR A 455 10.90 7.55 10.45
CA THR A 455 10.17 8.78 10.12
C THR A 455 10.12 9.05 8.62
N PHE A 456 11.11 8.61 7.85
CA PHE A 456 11.13 8.68 6.39
C PHE A 456 10.16 7.67 5.75
N GLY A 457 10.02 6.47 6.30
CA GLY A 457 9.03 5.49 5.84
C GLY A 457 7.59 5.99 5.99
N PHE A 458 6.70 5.41 5.20
CA PHE A 458 5.27 5.64 5.29
C PHE A 458 4.73 5.23 6.66
N PRO A 459 3.93 6.09 7.33
CA PRO A 459 3.32 5.73 8.62
C PRO A 459 2.33 4.55 8.52
N TRP A 460 1.90 4.19 7.31
CA TRP A 460 0.96 3.11 7.03
C TRP A 460 1.61 1.84 6.45
N SER A 461 2.90 1.87 6.11
CA SER A 461 3.64 0.70 5.63
C SER A 461 4.95 0.62 6.40
N PRO A 462 5.04 -0.19 7.48
CA PRO A 462 6.25 -0.27 8.27
C PRO A 462 7.46 -0.77 7.46
N TRP A 463 8.63 -0.20 7.75
CA TRP A 463 9.90 -0.61 7.15
C TRP A 463 10.29 -2.02 7.62
N LYS A 464 10.74 -2.91 6.73
CA LYS A 464 10.94 -4.34 7.06
C LYS A 464 12.37 -4.70 7.47
N HIS A 465 13.33 -3.77 7.38
CA HIS A 465 14.75 -4.04 7.67
C HIS A 465 15.19 -3.41 9.00
N ASN A 466 16.35 -3.84 9.51
CA ASN A 466 16.82 -3.45 10.85
C ASN A 466 17.62 -2.13 10.88
N GLU A 467 18.10 -1.66 9.72
CA GLU A 467 18.90 -0.44 9.60
C GLU A 467 18.10 0.85 9.82
N SER A 468 18.73 1.84 10.45
CA SER A 468 18.13 3.16 10.71
C SER A 468 18.30 4.15 9.56
N LEU A 469 19.37 4.03 8.77
CA LEU A 469 19.56 4.78 7.53
C LEU A 469 19.55 3.77 6.38
N ALA A 470 18.63 3.92 5.45
CA ALA A 470 18.47 2.97 4.35
C ALA A 470 19.20 3.44 3.09
N ALA A 471 19.77 2.47 2.36
CA ALA A 471 20.33 2.69 1.04
C ALA A 471 19.21 2.97 0.00
N GLY A 472 19.55 3.70 -1.06
CA GLY A 472 18.57 4.19 -2.04
C GLY A 472 17.83 3.08 -2.78
N ASP A 473 18.51 1.98 -3.10
CA ASP A 473 17.93 0.77 -3.70
C ASP A 473 16.87 0.15 -2.79
N LYS A 474 17.19 -0.05 -1.51
CA LYS A 474 16.24 -0.58 -0.52
C LYS A 474 15.04 0.35 -0.31
N ILE A 475 15.25 1.67 -0.36
CA ILE A 475 14.14 2.62 -0.28
C ILE A 475 13.23 2.50 -1.51
N LYS A 476 13.81 2.34 -2.71
CA LYS A 476 13.05 2.12 -3.94
C LYS A 476 12.24 0.81 -3.86
N ASP A 477 12.86 -0.29 -3.43
CA ASP A 477 12.19 -1.58 -3.25
C ASP A 477 11.06 -1.49 -2.23
N TYR A 478 11.29 -0.82 -1.11
CA TYR A 478 10.25 -0.53 -0.12
C TYR A 478 9.08 0.27 -0.71
N MET A 479 9.35 1.30 -1.54
CA MET A 479 8.27 2.06 -2.18
C MET A 479 7.46 1.20 -3.15
N ILE A 480 8.12 0.31 -3.92
CA ILE A 480 7.46 -0.65 -4.81
C ILE A 480 6.56 -1.59 -3.99
N ASP A 481 7.11 -2.18 -2.93
CA ASP A 481 6.39 -3.07 -2.01
C ASP A 481 5.18 -2.36 -1.37
N SER A 482 5.37 -1.15 -0.88
CA SER A 482 4.31 -0.36 -0.26
C SER A 482 3.21 -0.02 -1.26
N ALA A 483 3.55 0.43 -2.47
CA ALA A 483 2.58 0.75 -3.51
C ALA A 483 1.75 -0.49 -3.90
N ARG A 484 2.41 -1.64 -4.13
CA ARG A 484 1.75 -2.93 -4.43
C ARG A 484 0.85 -3.41 -3.31
N SER A 485 1.36 -3.39 -2.08
CA SER A 485 0.60 -3.84 -0.91
C SER A 485 -0.68 -3.02 -0.67
N ALA A 486 -0.72 -1.81 -1.23
CA ALA A 486 -1.83 -0.87 -1.15
C ALA A 486 -2.62 -0.77 -2.47
N GLY A 487 -2.26 -1.53 -3.52
CA GLY A 487 -2.86 -1.51 -4.86
C GLY A 487 -2.70 -0.20 -5.64
N ILE A 488 -1.76 0.66 -5.23
CA ILE A 488 -1.53 1.99 -5.81
C ILE A 488 -0.83 1.87 -7.17
N ASP A 489 -0.02 0.83 -7.37
CA ASP A 489 0.70 0.56 -8.60
C ASP A 489 -0.23 0.44 -9.83
N HIS A 490 -1.46 -0.04 -9.64
CA HIS A 490 -2.48 -0.10 -10.68
C HIS A 490 -3.07 1.26 -11.09
N HIS A 491 -2.72 2.34 -10.38
CA HIS A 491 -3.12 3.71 -10.70
C HIS A 491 -1.98 4.53 -11.33
N ILE A 492 -0.78 3.97 -11.50
CA ILE A 492 0.40 4.69 -11.99
C ILE A 492 0.58 4.54 -13.50
N CYS A 493 0.38 5.63 -14.22
CA CYS A 493 0.71 5.76 -15.64
C CYS A 493 2.17 6.18 -15.79
N TYR A 494 3.06 5.22 -16.04
CA TYR A 494 4.49 5.49 -16.31
C TYR A 494 4.70 6.06 -17.71
N LYS A 495 5.83 6.73 -17.94
CA LYS A 495 6.17 7.37 -19.21
C LYS A 495 5.17 8.46 -19.64
N HIS A 496 4.44 9.06 -18.70
CA HIS A 496 3.47 10.13 -18.92
C HIS A 496 4.00 11.43 -18.33
N SER A 497 4.58 12.28 -19.17
CA SER A 497 5.14 13.58 -18.75
C SER A 497 4.12 14.69 -18.96
N VAL A 498 3.87 15.50 -17.92
CA VAL A 498 2.96 16.65 -18.01
C VAL A 498 3.77 17.91 -18.31
N SER A 499 3.45 18.61 -19.39
CA SER A 499 4.14 19.85 -19.79
C SER A 499 3.35 21.11 -19.42
N GLU A 500 2.03 21.05 -19.51
CA GLU A 500 1.13 22.18 -19.26
C GLU A 500 -0.12 21.74 -18.49
N ALA A 501 -0.63 22.65 -17.66
CA ALA A 501 -1.86 22.48 -16.92
C ALA A 501 -2.72 23.75 -17.06
N HIS A 502 -3.91 23.58 -17.64
CA HIS A 502 -4.84 24.66 -17.95
C HIS A 502 -6.09 24.52 -17.09
N TRP A 503 -6.33 25.44 -16.16
CA TRP A 503 -7.62 25.50 -15.49
C TRP A 503 -8.66 26.12 -16.43
N ARG A 504 -9.81 25.46 -16.53
CA ARG A 504 -11.00 25.91 -17.25
C ARG A 504 -12.10 26.20 -16.25
N SER A 505 -12.36 27.48 -15.98
CA SER A 505 -13.36 27.90 -14.99
C SER A 505 -14.77 27.47 -15.37
N GLU A 506 -15.13 27.53 -16.66
CA GLU A 506 -16.43 27.07 -17.16
C GLU A 506 -16.69 25.58 -16.87
N LYS A 507 -15.64 24.75 -16.99
CA LYS A 507 -15.71 23.30 -16.75
C LYS A 507 -15.41 22.92 -15.30
N LYS A 508 -14.92 23.87 -14.49
CA LYS A 508 -14.37 23.67 -13.13
C LYS A 508 -13.36 22.52 -13.07
N ARG A 509 -12.44 22.47 -14.05
CA ARG A 509 -11.48 21.37 -14.24
C ARG A 509 -10.14 21.86 -14.78
N TRP A 510 -9.10 21.11 -14.46
CA TRP A 510 -7.80 21.16 -15.09
C TRP A 510 -7.77 20.30 -16.35
N GLU A 511 -7.22 20.82 -17.44
CA GLU A 511 -6.82 20.10 -18.65
C GLU A 511 -5.28 20.02 -18.66
N LEU A 512 -4.74 18.80 -18.60
CA LEU A 512 -3.31 18.51 -18.55
C LEU A 512 -2.85 18.04 -19.93
N GLN A 513 -1.81 18.68 -20.47
CA GLN A 513 -1.14 18.23 -21.68
C GLN A 513 -0.09 17.19 -21.31
N VAL A 514 -0.31 15.94 -21.73
CA VAL A 514 0.49 14.78 -21.32
C VAL A 514 1.17 14.16 -22.54
N THR A 515 2.49 14.18 -22.57
CA THR A 515 3.29 13.47 -23.58
C THR A 515 3.59 12.05 -23.10
N ARG A 516 3.20 11.05 -23.90
CA ARG A 516 3.57 9.65 -23.67
C ARG A 516 4.91 9.37 -24.36
N LEU A 517 5.84 8.72 -23.67
CA LEU A 517 7.13 8.37 -24.28
C LEU A 517 6.91 7.41 -25.46
N GLY A 518 7.21 7.86 -26.67
CA GLY A 518 6.99 7.11 -27.91
C GLY A 518 5.86 7.65 -28.80
N ASP A 519 5.07 8.61 -28.30
CA ASP A 519 4.02 9.26 -29.08
C ASP A 519 4.48 10.60 -29.67
N ASP A 520 4.00 10.91 -30.86
CA ASP A 520 4.29 12.17 -31.56
C ASP A 520 3.43 13.36 -31.05
N ALA A 521 2.27 13.08 -30.44
CA ALA A 521 1.31 14.09 -30.01
C ALA A 521 0.92 13.96 -28.53
N PRO A 522 0.75 15.08 -27.80
CA PRO A 522 0.25 15.03 -26.44
C PRO A 522 -1.22 14.59 -26.39
N VAL A 523 -1.58 13.85 -25.34
CA VAL A 523 -2.96 13.50 -24.99
C VAL A 523 -3.44 14.36 -23.83
N VAL A 524 -4.74 14.67 -23.80
CA VAL A 524 -5.32 15.53 -22.76
C VAL A 524 -5.93 14.68 -21.65
N PHE A 525 -5.44 14.88 -20.43
CA PHE A 525 -6.06 14.36 -19.21
C PHE A 525 -6.87 15.48 -18.53
N GLN A 526 -8.01 15.14 -17.94
CA GLN A 526 -8.83 16.08 -17.19
C GLN A 526 -8.91 15.71 -15.71
N ALA A 527 -8.85 16.70 -14.83
CA ALA A 527 -8.99 16.49 -13.39
C ALA A 527 -9.79 17.60 -12.71
N ARG A 528 -10.55 17.28 -11.65
CA ARG A 528 -11.06 18.34 -10.75
C ARG A 528 -9.94 18.92 -9.91
N PHE A 529 -9.06 18.07 -9.38
CA PHE A 529 -7.89 18.43 -8.59
C PHE A 529 -6.58 17.94 -9.20
N VAL A 530 -5.54 18.75 -9.06
CA VAL A 530 -4.17 18.38 -9.42
C VAL A 530 -3.29 18.44 -8.17
N LEU A 531 -2.59 17.34 -7.89
CA LEU A 531 -1.65 17.20 -6.78
C LEU A 531 -0.22 17.07 -7.29
N LEU A 532 0.63 18.03 -6.96
CA LEU A 532 2.04 18.04 -7.36
C LEU A 532 2.87 17.25 -6.35
N GLY A 533 3.11 15.98 -6.67
CA GLY A 533 4.08 15.09 -6.03
C GLY A 533 5.45 15.09 -6.73
N THR A 534 5.74 16.11 -7.54
CA THR A 534 6.86 16.21 -8.48
C THR A 534 8.24 16.34 -7.84
N GLY A 535 8.31 16.49 -6.51
CA GLY A 535 9.52 16.94 -5.84
C GLY A 535 9.91 18.37 -6.24
N TYR A 536 11.17 18.73 -5.99
CA TYR A 536 11.66 20.11 -6.14
C TYR A 536 12.98 20.22 -6.89
N TYR A 537 13.52 19.14 -7.45
CA TYR A 537 14.76 19.17 -8.23
C TYR A 537 14.47 19.19 -9.73
N ASP A 538 15.30 19.91 -10.47
CA ASP A 538 15.37 19.80 -11.92
C ASP A 538 16.14 18.52 -12.27
N TYR A 539 15.45 17.54 -12.85
CA TYR A 539 16.05 16.24 -13.18
C TYR A 539 16.93 16.30 -14.43
N GLN A 540 16.71 17.31 -15.29
CA GLN A 540 17.36 17.43 -16.60
C GLN A 540 18.59 18.33 -16.55
N THR A 541 18.57 19.38 -15.73
CA THR A 541 19.65 20.37 -15.69
C THR A 541 20.27 20.45 -14.29
N PRO A 542 21.61 20.31 -14.16
CA PRO A 542 22.27 20.45 -12.86
C PRO A 542 22.35 21.92 -12.43
N LEU A 543 22.76 22.16 -11.18
CA LEU A 543 23.09 23.52 -10.74
C LEU A 543 24.40 23.98 -11.41
N GLN A 544 24.29 24.94 -12.31
CA GLN A 544 25.45 25.52 -12.99
C GLN A 544 26.40 26.15 -11.95
N THR A 545 27.63 25.63 -11.91
CA THR A 545 28.68 26.09 -11.00
C THR A 545 29.95 26.30 -11.82
N THR A 546 30.41 27.54 -11.92
CA THR A 546 31.65 27.86 -12.64
C THR A 546 32.85 27.40 -11.82
N ILE A 547 33.62 26.46 -12.35
CA ILE A 547 34.91 26.03 -11.80
C ILE A 547 35.99 26.46 -12.81
N PRO A 548 36.85 27.44 -12.48
CA PRO A 548 37.78 28.01 -13.45
C PRO A 548 38.74 26.97 -14.05
N GLY A 549 38.82 26.86 -15.38
CA GLY A 549 39.75 25.95 -16.07
C GLY A 549 39.31 24.49 -16.13
N ILE A 550 38.12 24.14 -15.63
CA ILE A 550 37.67 22.73 -15.57
C ILE A 550 37.60 22.06 -16.95
N GLU A 551 37.36 22.84 -17.99
CA GLU A 551 37.35 22.42 -19.40
C GLU A 551 38.73 21.96 -19.91
N LYS A 552 39.82 22.34 -19.22
CA LYS A 552 41.18 21.94 -19.58
C LYS A 552 41.57 20.58 -19.01
N PHE A 553 40.85 20.10 -18.01
CA PHE A 553 41.18 18.86 -17.30
C PHE A 553 41.09 17.66 -18.23
N LYS A 554 42.19 16.91 -18.38
CA LYS A 554 42.27 15.72 -19.25
C LYS A 554 41.68 14.46 -18.61
N GLY A 555 41.53 14.46 -17.29
CA GLY A 555 40.87 13.38 -16.55
C GLY A 555 39.34 13.41 -16.67
N LYS A 556 38.66 12.55 -15.91
CA LYS A 556 37.19 12.45 -15.97
C LYS A 556 36.53 13.46 -15.04
N VAL A 557 35.61 14.28 -15.56
CA VAL A 557 34.69 15.08 -14.74
C VAL A 557 33.34 14.37 -14.65
N ILE A 558 32.83 14.21 -13.43
CA ILE A 558 31.54 13.54 -13.17
C ILE A 558 30.65 14.45 -12.30
N HIS A 559 29.44 14.72 -12.75
CA HIS A 559 28.42 15.37 -11.94
C HIS A 559 27.53 14.28 -11.28
N PRO A 560 27.34 14.24 -9.95
CA PRO A 560 26.61 13.17 -9.28
C PRO A 560 25.18 12.91 -9.78
N GLN A 561 24.51 13.95 -10.29
CA GLN A 561 23.18 13.82 -10.91
C GLN A 561 23.14 12.94 -12.15
N PHE A 562 24.23 12.91 -12.94
CA PHE A 562 24.36 12.15 -14.19
C PHE A 562 25.51 11.16 -14.06
N TRP A 563 25.52 10.42 -12.95
CA TRP A 563 26.55 9.43 -12.70
C TRP A 563 26.53 8.37 -13.80
N PRO A 564 27.64 8.14 -14.52
CA PRO A 564 27.70 7.15 -15.58
C PRO A 564 27.46 5.74 -15.04
N GLU A 565 26.71 4.94 -15.80
CA GLU A 565 26.54 3.51 -15.50
C GLU A 565 27.90 2.80 -15.61
N ASP A 566 28.16 1.87 -14.69
CA ASP A 566 29.32 0.99 -14.67
C ASP A 566 30.71 1.65 -14.74
N TYR A 567 30.84 2.89 -14.26
CA TYR A 567 32.15 3.57 -14.26
C TYR A 567 33.11 3.04 -13.20
N ASP A 568 34.23 2.47 -13.64
CA ASP A 568 35.28 1.99 -12.76
C ASP A 568 36.24 3.10 -12.31
N TYR A 569 36.28 3.31 -10.98
CA TYR A 569 37.14 4.24 -10.28
C TYR A 569 38.22 3.54 -9.44
N THR A 570 38.43 2.24 -9.64
CA THR A 570 39.42 1.45 -8.91
C THR A 570 40.82 2.00 -9.13
N ASN A 571 41.61 2.13 -8.05
CA ASN A 571 42.99 2.61 -8.05
C ASN A 571 43.20 4.02 -8.65
N LYS A 572 42.15 4.84 -8.76
CA LYS A 572 42.23 6.23 -9.22
C LYS A 572 42.26 7.22 -8.05
N ASN A 573 42.92 8.36 -8.25
CA ASN A 573 42.86 9.52 -7.37
C ASN A 573 41.60 10.33 -7.70
N VAL A 574 40.77 10.60 -6.69
CA VAL A 574 39.47 11.25 -6.88
C VAL A 574 39.43 12.53 -6.04
N VAL A 575 39.08 13.66 -6.64
CA VAL A 575 38.74 14.87 -5.89
C VAL A 575 37.24 15.12 -5.99
N VAL A 576 36.56 15.16 -4.83
CA VAL A 576 35.15 15.50 -4.72
C VAL A 576 35.02 16.97 -4.29
N ILE A 577 34.54 17.82 -5.19
CA ILE A 577 34.34 19.25 -4.96
C ILE A 577 32.96 19.46 -4.33
N GLY A 578 32.93 19.85 -3.06
CA GLY A 578 31.72 20.13 -2.30
C GLY A 578 31.74 19.54 -0.89
N SER A 579 30.88 20.07 -0.02
CA SER A 579 30.76 19.66 1.40
C SER A 579 29.31 19.33 1.81
N GLY A 580 28.41 19.17 0.84
CA GLY A 580 27.02 18.80 1.09
C GLY A 580 26.80 17.30 1.28
N ALA A 581 25.54 16.90 1.51
CA ALA A 581 25.16 15.51 1.75
C ALA A 581 25.64 14.54 0.66
N THR A 582 25.65 14.97 -0.61
CA THR A 582 26.18 14.20 -1.73
C THR A 582 27.66 13.87 -1.55
N ALA A 583 28.50 14.85 -1.19
CA ALA A 583 29.93 14.64 -0.97
C ALA A 583 30.19 13.72 0.24
N VAL A 584 29.50 13.96 1.36
CA VAL A 584 29.57 13.15 2.59
C VAL A 584 29.14 11.70 2.36
N THR A 585 28.34 11.44 1.33
CA THR A 585 27.92 10.10 0.93
C THR A 585 28.91 9.44 -0.03
N ILE A 586 29.39 10.17 -1.04
CA ILE A 586 30.30 9.65 -2.06
C ILE A 586 31.66 9.30 -1.46
N VAL A 587 32.23 10.17 -0.62
CA VAL A 587 33.58 10.01 -0.05
C VAL A 587 33.77 8.64 0.62
N PRO A 588 32.99 8.23 1.63
CA PRO A 588 33.16 6.93 2.27
C PRO A 588 32.84 5.77 1.31
N SER A 589 31.90 5.95 0.39
CA SER A 589 31.44 4.87 -0.50
C SER A 589 32.42 4.55 -1.63
N MET A 590 33.24 5.52 -2.03
CA MET A 590 34.30 5.33 -3.02
C MET A 590 35.64 4.96 -2.39
N ALA A 591 35.85 5.27 -1.10
CA ALA A 591 37.14 5.14 -0.43
C ALA A 591 37.76 3.75 -0.56
N ASP A 592 36.97 2.67 -0.57
CA ASP A 592 37.52 1.31 -0.59
C ASP A 592 38.15 0.89 -1.92
N LYS A 593 37.67 1.43 -3.04
CA LYS A 593 38.19 1.08 -4.38
C LYS A 593 39.12 2.16 -4.94
N ALA A 594 38.89 3.43 -4.62
CA ALA A 594 39.76 4.51 -5.06
C ALA A 594 41.17 4.34 -4.46
N LYS A 595 42.21 4.79 -5.18
CA LYS A 595 43.57 4.84 -4.62
C LYS A 595 43.64 5.85 -3.47
N ARG A 596 43.03 7.01 -3.69
CA ARG A 596 42.88 8.08 -2.70
C ARG A 596 41.70 8.96 -3.07
N ILE A 597 40.92 9.40 -2.09
CA ILE A 597 39.80 10.31 -2.32
C ILE A 597 39.92 11.57 -1.45
N THR A 598 39.86 12.74 -2.05
CA THR A 598 40.01 14.02 -1.36
C THR A 598 38.72 14.83 -1.49
N MET A 599 38.09 15.17 -0.37
CA MET A 599 36.97 16.11 -0.35
C MET A 599 37.52 17.54 -0.33
N LEU A 600 37.38 18.26 -1.45
CA LEU A 600 37.75 19.66 -1.56
C LEU A 600 36.54 20.55 -1.24
N GLN A 601 36.65 21.36 -0.20
CA GLN A 601 35.56 22.23 0.26
C GLN A 601 36.01 23.67 0.46
N ARG A 602 35.17 24.61 0.01
CA ARG A 602 35.36 26.04 0.30
C ARG A 602 34.98 26.40 1.74
N SER A 603 33.94 25.75 2.25
CA SER A 603 33.40 26.02 3.59
C SER A 603 32.93 24.71 4.21
N PRO A 604 33.42 24.37 5.42
CA PRO A 604 33.03 23.13 6.08
C PRO A 604 31.56 23.14 6.50
N GLY A 605 30.93 21.97 6.40
CA GLY A 605 29.60 21.70 6.91
C GLY A 605 29.61 20.88 8.21
N TYR A 606 28.48 20.82 8.91
CA TYR A 606 28.33 19.92 10.05
C TYR A 606 28.08 18.48 9.58
N ILE A 607 28.93 17.56 10.03
CA ILE A 607 28.82 16.11 9.79
C ILE A 607 28.69 15.41 11.14
N PHE A 608 27.68 14.56 11.29
CA PHE A 608 27.43 13.86 12.56
C PHE A 608 27.16 12.36 12.36
N PRO A 609 27.80 11.50 13.18
CA PRO A 609 27.59 10.06 13.09
C PRO A 609 26.23 9.66 13.69
N LEU A 610 25.43 8.93 12.91
CA LEU A 610 24.21 8.26 13.37
C LEU A 610 24.45 6.74 13.44
N PRO A 611 24.09 6.09 14.56
CA PRO A 611 24.19 4.64 14.66
C PRO A 611 23.19 3.96 13.72
N SER A 612 23.62 2.93 13.00
CA SER A 612 22.76 2.16 12.11
C SER A 612 21.72 1.36 12.88
N ASN A 613 22.07 0.83 14.05
CA ASN A 613 21.18 0.09 14.94
C ASN A 613 21.25 0.67 16.35
N SER A 614 20.08 0.95 16.94
CA SER A 614 19.98 1.33 18.35
C SER A 614 19.69 0.10 19.20
N PHE A 615 20.34 0.01 20.36
CA PHE A 615 20.02 -0.99 21.39
C PHE A 615 18.52 -0.98 21.73
N PHE A 616 17.94 0.21 21.89
CA PHE A 616 16.50 0.37 22.17
C PHE A 616 15.62 -0.13 21.05
N THR A 617 15.98 0.14 19.79
CA THR A 617 15.22 -0.37 18.63
C THR A 617 15.25 -1.90 18.64
N THR A 618 16.41 -2.50 18.84
CA THR A 618 16.57 -3.97 18.92
C THR A 618 15.72 -4.57 20.04
N LEU A 619 15.75 -3.96 21.22
CA LEU A 619 14.95 -4.40 22.37
C LEU A 619 13.44 -4.35 22.08
N LEU A 620 12.94 -3.27 21.46
CA LEU A 620 11.53 -3.13 21.09
C LEU A 620 11.07 -4.24 20.14
N PHE A 621 11.86 -4.54 19.10
CA PHE A 621 11.53 -5.63 18.15
C PHE A 621 11.64 -7.03 18.75
N THR A 622 12.41 -7.19 19.83
CA THR A 622 12.57 -8.47 20.51
C THR A 622 11.37 -8.79 21.42
N ILE A 623 10.81 -7.77 22.09
CA ILE A 623 9.80 -7.98 23.14
C ILE A 623 8.36 -7.68 22.70
N LEU A 624 8.15 -6.89 21.64
CA LEU A 624 6.83 -6.47 21.18
C LEU A 624 6.48 -7.02 19.80
N PRO A 625 5.19 -7.19 19.49
CA PRO A 625 4.74 -7.38 18.12
C PRO A 625 5.28 -6.29 17.19
N ALA A 626 5.68 -6.66 15.98
CA ALA A 626 6.37 -5.78 15.03
C ALA A 626 5.63 -4.43 14.83
N SER A 627 4.30 -4.44 14.70
CA SER A 627 3.49 -3.23 14.51
C SER A 627 3.63 -2.23 15.67
N ILE A 628 3.66 -2.72 16.91
CA ILE A 628 3.80 -1.88 18.11
C ILE A 628 5.24 -1.39 18.23
N ALA A 629 6.22 -2.27 17.99
CA ALA A 629 7.64 -1.91 17.97
C ALA A 629 7.93 -0.77 16.97
N HIS A 630 7.41 -0.89 15.74
CA HIS A 630 7.51 0.15 14.71
C HIS A 630 6.89 1.47 15.15
N PHE A 631 5.67 1.43 15.71
CA PHE A 631 4.97 2.63 16.16
C PHE A 631 5.77 3.38 17.25
N LEU A 632 6.23 2.67 18.29
CA LEU A 632 7.01 3.26 19.37
C LEU A 632 8.36 3.78 18.87
N ASN A 633 9.05 3.02 18.01
CA ASN A 633 10.34 3.45 17.48
C ASN A 633 10.21 4.70 16.60
N ARG A 634 9.17 4.78 15.76
CA ARG A 634 8.85 6.00 15.01
C ARG A 634 8.61 7.19 15.94
N LEU A 635 7.88 7.00 17.03
CA LEU A 635 7.61 8.06 18.00
C LEU A 635 8.90 8.57 18.66
N LEU A 636 9.79 7.66 19.06
CA LEU A 636 11.11 7.99 19.61
C LEU A 636 11.94 8.82 18.63
N TRP A 637 12.00 8.41 17.36
CA TRP A 637 12.73 9.14 16.33
C TRP A 637 12.13 10.52 16.02
N LEU A 638 10.79 10.63 15.99
CA LEU A 638 10.10 11.92 15.84
C LEU A 638 10.51 12.90 16.95
N PHE A 639 10.45 12.47 18.21
CA PHE A 639 10.83 13.32 19.33
C PHE A 639 12.33 13.63 19.33
N LYS A 640 13.20 12.64 19.06
CA LYS A 640 14.65 12.85 18.96
C LYS A 640 14.99 13.89 17.90
N SER A 641 14.40 13.79 16.71
CA SER A 641 14.60 14.77 15.62
C SER A 641 14.15 16.16 16.06
N TYR A 642 12.94 16.27 16.62
CA TYR A 642 12.38 17.54 17.09
C TYR A 642 13.24 18.22 18.16
N PHE A 643 13.62 17.48 19.22
CA PHE A 643 14.43 18.03 20.31
C PHE A 643 15.85 18.38 19.86
N THR A 644 16.43 17.63 18.92
CA THR A 644 17.75 17.95 18.36
C THR A 644 17.72 19.25 17.58
N THR A 645 16.71 19.43 16.72
CA THR A 645 16.51 20.66 15.96
C THR A 645 16.22 21.84 16.88
N LEU A 646 15.39 21.65 17.91
CA LEU A 646 15.10 22.67 18.92
C LEU A 646 16.36 23.08 19.69
N LEU A 647 17.18 22.12 20.14
CA LEU A 647 18.45 22.40 20.80
C LEU A 647 19.41 23.22 19.92
N CYS A 648 19.50 22.86 18.63
CA CYS A 648 20.34 23.58 17.67
C CYS A 648 19.90 25.03 17.47
N LYS A 649 18.58 25.27 17.37
CA LYS A 649 18.00 26.60 17.16
C LYS A 649 18.01 27.45 18.44
N SER A 650 17.66 26.87 19.59
CA SER A 650 17.53 27.61 20.85
C SER A 650 18.84 27.75 21.63
N CYS A 651 19.78 26.82 21.50
CA CYS A 651 21.05 26.82 22.22
C CYS A 651 22.25 26.47 21.31
N PRO A 652 22.50 27.24 20.23
CA PRO A 652 23.49 26.89 19.20
C PRO A 652 24.91 26.73 19.75
N GLY A 653 25.30 27.50 20.78
CA GLY A 653 26.62 27.38 21.41
C GLY A 653 26.84 26.05 22.14
N LEU A 654 25.80 25.48 22.76
CA LEU A 654 25.88 24.15 23.37
C LEU A 654 25.92 23.07 22.28
N ALA A 655 25.06 23.18 21.27
CA ALA A 655 25.04 22.26 20.14
C ALA A 655 26.41 22.20 19.44
N LYS A 656 27.03 23.35 19.15
CA LYS A 656 28.39 23.43 18.58
C LYS A 656 29.43 22.71 19.42
N ARG A 657 29.41 22.87 20.75
CA ARG A 657 30.35 22.19 21.66
C ARG A 657 30.18 20.68 21.63
N VAL A 658 28.95 20.19 21.67
CA VAL A 658 28.64 18.75 21.58
C VAL A 658 29.10 18.18 20.26
N ILE A 659 28.76 18.83 19.14
CA ILE A 659 29.13 18.37 17.80
C ILE A 659 30.67 18.37 17.65
N LYS A 660 31.35 19.46 18.03
CA LYS A 660 32.81 19.53 18.02
C LYS A 660 33.45 18.37 18.78
N HIS A 661 32.97 18.08 19.98
CA HIS A 661 33.50 16.98 20.80
C HIS A 661 33.33 15.62 20.13
N VAL A 662 32.15 15.36 19.56
CA VAL A 662 31.87 14.11 18.83
C VAL A 662 32.75 14.00 17.58
N THR A 663 32.89 15.09 16.82
CA THR A 663 33.73 15.13 15.62
C THR A 663 35.21 14.88 15.96
N ILE A 664 35.78 15.58 16.95
CA ILE A 664 37.19 15.39 17.35
C ILE A 664 37.45 13.93 17.76
N LYS A 665 36.54 13.31 18.52
CA LYS A 665 36.66 11.89 18.90
C LYS A 665 36.66 10.92 17.72
N GLN A 666 36.12 11.33 16.57
CA GLN A 666 36.06 10.52 15.37
C GLN A 666 37.25 10.77 14.44
N LEU A 667 37.98 11.87 14.59
CA LEU A 667 39.11 12.20 13.73
C LEU A 667 40.38 11.47 14.17
N PRO A 668 41.29 11.13 13.24
CA PRO A 668 42.63 10.70 13.62
C PRO A 668 43.41 11.89 14.23
N PRO A 669 44.45 11.63 15.06
CA PRO A 669 45.14 12.68 15.83
C PRO A 669 45.82 13.77 15.00
N ASP A 670 46.16 13.47 13.75
CA ASP A 670 46.85 14.33 12.79
C ASP A 670 45.93 15.24 11.97
N VAL A 671 44.60 15.02 12.02
CA VAL A 671 43.63 15.85 11.30
C VAL A 671 43.02 16.90 12.23
N SER A 672 43.34 18.18 11.97
CA SER A 672 42.78 19.29 12.74
C SER A 672 41.29 19.50 12.47
N TRP A 673 40.54 19.81 13.53
CA TRP A 673 39.15 20.24 13.42
C TRP A 673 38.99 21.61 12.73
N ASP A 674 39.96 22.51 12.90
CA ASP A 674 40.02 23.83 12.26
C ASP A 674 41.21 23.83 11.28
N PRO A 675 41.01 23.95 9.95
CA PRO A 675 39.82 24.49 9.26
C PRO A 675 38.81 23.46 8.72
N HIS A 676 39.05 22.16 8.86
CA HIS A 676 38.33 21.13 8.08
C HIS A 676 36.90 20.83 8.53
N PHE A 677 36.55 21.14 9.77
CA PHE A 677 35.26 20.77 10.38
C PHE A 677 34.67 21.88 11.26
N LYS A 678 35.11 23.14 11.06
CA LYS A 678 34.61 24.33 11.75
C LYS A 678 33.72 25.20 10.83
N PRO A 679 32.41 24.91 10.74
CA PRO A 679 31.47 25.77 10.01
C PRO A 679 31.44 27.20 10.54
N ARG A 680 31.23 28.16 9.63
CA ARG A 680 31.04 29.59 9.94
C ARG A 680 29.60 29.94 10.33
N TYR A 681 28.70 28.97 10.33
CA TYR A 681 27.27 29.12 10.58
C TYR A 681 26.82 28.22 11.74
N ASN A 682 25.63 28.46 12.32
CA ASN A 682 25.10 27.64 13.42
C ASN A 682 24.52 26.31 12.90
N PRO A 683 24.51 25.24 13.72
CA PRO A 683 23.84 23.99 13.36
C PRO A 683 22.40 24.25 12.88
N TRP A 684 22.00 23.61 11.78
CA TRP A 684 20.70 23.78 11.09
C TRP A 684 20.43 25.12 10.38
N GLU A 685 21.35 26.10 10.34
CA GLU A 685 21.24 27.22 9.39
C GLU A 685 21.50 26.79 7.94
N GLN A 686 22.16 25.65 7.76
CA GLN A 686 22.23 24.86 6.54
C GLN A 686 21.92 23.41 6.88
N ARG A 687 21.53 22.62 5.87
CA ARG A 687 21.13 21.22 6.07
C ARG A 687 22.26 20.44 6.74
N PHE A 688 21.90 19.73 7.81
CA PHE A 688 22.82 18.96 8.63
C PHE A 688 23.16 17.62 7.94
N CYS A 689 24.44 17.26 7.81
CA CYS A 689 24.83 16.02 7.14
C CYS A 689 25.00 14.87 8.14
N ALA A 690 24.28 13.77 7.93
CA ALA A 690 24.44 12.56 8.71
C ALA A 690 25.37 11.56 8.00
N CYS A 691 26.24 10.90 8.77
CA CYS A 691 27.06 9.79 8.30
C CYS A 691 26.75 8.51 9.07
N MET A 692 26.74 7.36 8.40
CA MET A 692 26.27 6.10 8.98
C MET A 692 27.41 5.46 9.78
N ASN A 693 27.22 5.22 11.08
CA ASN A 693 28.24 4.65 11.97
C ASN A 693 29.59 5.41 11.94
N GLY A 694 29.59 6.69 11.51
CA GLY A 694 30.83 7.43 11.30
C GLY A 694 31.68 6.95 10.12
N ASP A 695 31.08 6.30 9.12
CA ASP A 695 31.75 5.81 7.89
C ASP A 695 32.63 6.87 7.23
N PHE A 696 32.15 8.11 7.13
CA PHE A 696 32.92 9.25 6.63
C PHE A 696 34.24 9.43 7.40
N PHE A 697 34.19 9.40 8.73
CA PHE A 697 35.39 9.54 9.57
C PHE A 697 36.25 8.28 9.56
N ALA A 698 35.64 7.10 9.42
CA ALA A 698 36.38 5.84 9.28
C ALA A 698 37.23 5.83 8.00
N ALA A 699 36.71 6.36 6.89
CA ALA A 699 37.47 6.51 5.66
C ALA A 699 38.70 7.41 5.85
N ILE A 700 38.58 8.50 6.61
CA ILE A 700 39.71 9.38 6.95
C ILE A 700 40.73 8.64 7.84
N ARG A 701 40.27 7.99 8.92
CA ARG A 701 41.15 7.22 9.81
C ARG A 701 41.90 6.08 9.11
N SER A 702 41.35 5.55 8.01
CA SER A 702 42.01 4.51 7.22
C SER A 702 43.16 5.03 6.34
N GLY A 703 43.30 6.36 6.21
CA GLY A 703 44.27 7.00 5.30
C GLY A 703 43.87 6.98 3.82
N LYS A 704 42.71 6.41 3.47
CA LYS A 704 42.20 6.38 2.09
C LYS A 704 41.48 7.67 1.68
N ALA A 705 41.01 8.47 2.64
CA ALA A 705 40.29 9.71 2.39
C ALA A 705 40.90 10.93 3.10
N ASP A 706 40.85 12.08 2.44
CA ASP A 706 41.28 13.37 3.00
C ASP A 706 40.20 14.44 2.88
N VAL A 707 40.35 15.51 3.66
CA VAL A 707 39.56 16.73 3.54
C VAL A 707 40.49 17.93 3.39
N VAL A 708 40.33 18.68 2.31
CA VAL A 708 41.07 19.92 2.04
C VAL A 708 40.10 21.08 2.08
N THR A 709 40.38 22.07 2.93
CA THR A 709 39.56 23.29 3.04
C THR A 709 40.28 24.45 2.39
N ASP A 710 39.93 24.75 1.14
CA ASP A 710 40.52 25.83 0.37
C ASP A 710 39.61 26.26 -0.80
N LYS A 711 40.05 27.26 -1.56
CA LYS A 711 39.42 27.72 -2.80
C LYS A 711 40.24 27.30 -4.01
N ILE A 712 39.54 27.02 -5.10
CA ILE A 712 40.14 26.68 -6.39
C ILE A 712 40.59 27.98 -7.05
N LYS A 713 41.89 28.07 -7.39
CA LYS A 713 42.44 29.13 -8.24
C LYS A 713 42.15 28.81 -9.71
N THR A 714 42.55 27.62 -10.17
CA THR A 714 42.23 27.11 -11.51
C THR A 714 42.45 25.60 -11.59
N VAL A 715 41.71 24.92 -12.45
CA VAL A 715 41.95 23.53 -12.85
C VAL A 715 42.90 23.55 -14.05
N THR A 716 43.96 22.75 -13.95
CA THR A 716 44.97 22.55 -15.00
C THR A 716 44.69 21.26 -15.76
N GLU A 717 45.52 20.92 -16.74
CA GLU A 717 45.33 19.69 -17.51
C GLU A 717 45.36 18.41 -16.64
N ASN A 718 46.15 18.42 -15.57
CA ASN A 718 46.43 17.25 -14.74
C ASN A 718 46.24 17.51 -13.23
N GLY A 719 45.53 18.58 -12.85
CA GLY A 719 45.43 18.97 -11.46
C GLY A 719 44.48 20.12 -11.13
N ILE A 720 44.41 20.45 -9.85
CA ILE A 720 43.66 21.59 -9.30
C ILE A 720 44.65 22.43 -8.50
N GLU A 721 44.91 23.67 -8.93
CA GLU A 721 45.66 24.65 -8.16
C GLU A 721 44.74 25.35 -7.15
N LEU A 722 45.17 25.43 -5.90
CA LEU A 722 44.44 26.08 -4.82
C LEU A 722 44.98 27.50 -4.55
N GLU A 723 44.17 28.36 -3.91
CA GLU A 723 44.59 29.72 -3.55
C GLU A 723 45.74 29.72 -2.51
N SER A 724 45.88 28.68 -1.69
CA SER A 724 47.02 28.53 -0.78
C SER A 724 48.36 28.24 -1.46
N GLY A 725 48.35 27.86 -2.74
CA GLY A 725 49.53 27.39 -3.47
C GLY A 725 49.70 25.86 -3.49
N GLU A 726 48.89 25.11 -2.73
CA GLU A 726 48.83 23.64 -2.84
C GLU A 726 48.21 23.20 -4.18
N SER A 727 48.59 22.01 -4.66
CA SER A 727 48.04 21.41 -5.88
C SER A 727 47.55 19.98 -5.64
N LEU A 728 46.36 19.67 -6.13
CA LEU A 728 45.79 18.32 -6.09
C LEU A 728 45.90 17.68 -7.48
N HIS A 729 46.21 16.39 -7.55
CA HIS A 729 46.40 15.66 -8.82
C HIS A 729 45.39 14.50 -8.97
N PRO A 730 44.09 14.80 -9.18
CA PRO A 730 43.09 13.77 -9.43
C PRO A 730 43.21 13.16 -10.84
N ASP A 731 42.81 11.90 -10.95
CA ASP A 731 42.38 11.29 -12.22
C ASP A 731 40.90 11.60 -12.51
N ILE A 732 40.13 11.85 -11.45
CA ILE A 732 38.68 12.10 -11.50
C ILE A 732 38.31 13.32 -10.65
N ILE A 733 37.52 14.23 -11.21
CA ILE A 733 36.88 15.32 -10.49
C ILE A 733 35.38 15.04 -10.39
N VAL A 734 34.84 15.01 -9.17
CA VAL A 734 33.40 14.88 -8.91
C VAL A 734 32.83 16.24 -8.46
N THR A 735 31.91 16.81 -9.21
CA THR A 735 31.34 18.14 -8.93
C THR A 735 30.07 18.03 -8.07
N ALA A 736 30.22 17.75 -6.78
CA ALA A 736 29.10 17.67 -5.82
C ALA A 736 28.61 19.06 -5.37
N THR A 737 28.29 19.94 -6.34
CA THR A 737 28.08 21.38 -6.16
C THR A 737 26.63 21.80 -5.89
N GLY A 738 25.70 20.85 -5.82
CA GLY A 738 24.29 21.10 -5.47
C GLY A 738 23.32 20.72 -6.59
N LEU A 739 22.05 21.06 -6.41
CA LEU A 739 20.96 20.72 -7.33
C LEU A 739 20.17 21.97 -7.69
N LYS A 740 19.76 22.07 -8.95
CA LYS A 740 18.88 23.14 -9.42
C LYS A 740 17.46 22.85 -8.95
N LEU A 741 16.80 23.87 -8.40
CA LEU A 741 15.44 23.74 -7.93
C LEU A 741 14.44 23.99 -9.05
N ARG A 742 13.31 23.28 -9.03
CA ARG A 742 12.22 23.41 -10.01
C ARG A 742 10.88 23.09 -9.37
N PHE A 743 9.97 24.07 -9.32
CA PHE A 743 8.62 23.86 -8.82
C PHE A 743 7.76 23.12 -9.86
N GLY A 744 6.89 22.22 -9.40
CA GLY A 744 5.90 21.53 -10.23
C GLY A 744 6.49 20.76 -11.41
N GLY A 745 7.75 20.32 -11.34
CA GLY A 745 8.44 19.67 -12.46
C GLY A 745 8.63 20.57 -13.70
N GLY A 746 8.35 21.88 -13.59
CA GLY A 746 8.39 22.81 -14.72
C GLY A 746 7.11 22.88 -15.56
N ILE A 747 6.00 22.34 -15.06
CA ILE A 747 4.69 22.49 -15.69
C ILE A 747 4.36 23.98 -15.83
N LYS A 748 3.90 24.39 -17.01
CA LYS A 748 3.34 25.73 -17.23
C LYS A 748 1.89 25.74 -16.77
N PHE A 749 1.56 26.60 -15.82
CA PHE A 749 0.22 26.74 -15.28
C PHE A 749 -0.51 27.93 -15.89
N MET A 750 -1.75 27.71 -16.28
CA MET A 750 -2.64 28.72 -16.85
C MET A 750 -4.03 28.67 -16.20
N ILE A 751 -4.66 29.83 -16.05
CA ILE A 751 -6.06 29.98 -15.63
C ILE A 751 -6.78 30.69 -16.77
N ASP A 752 -7.76 30.02 -17.38
CA ASP A 752 -8.57 30.57 -18.48
C ASP A 752 -7.74 31.17 -19.64
N GLY A 753 -6.59 30.56 -19.92
CA GLY A 753 -5.66 30.98 -20.98
C GLY A 753 -4.55 31.93 -20.53
N GLU A 754 -4.61 32.48 -19.32
CA GLU A 754 -3.58 33.37 -18.78
C GLU A 754 -2.55 32.62 -17.95
N ALA A 755 -1.28 32.71 -18.33
CA ALA A 755 -0.18 32.13 -17.55
C ALA A 755 0.09 32.97 -16.30
N PHE A 756 0.40 32.31 -15.19
CA PHE A 756 0.82 32.99 -13.96
C PHE A 756 2.17 32.47 -13.46
N ASN A 757 2.90 33.34 -12.77
CA ASN A 757 4.15 32.97 -12.12
C ASN A 757 3.87 32.49 -10.69
N VAL A 758 4.34 31.29 -10.37
CA VAL A 758 4.17 30.68 -9.03
C VAL A 758 4.87 31.50 -7.95
N ALA A 759 6.04 32.08 -8.25
CA ALA A 759 6.82 32.86 -7.29
C ALA A 759 6.10 34.14 -6.83
N ASP A 760 5.09 34.60 -7.58
CA ASP A 760 4.32 35.78 -7.22
C ASP A 760 3.19 35.50 -6.23
N ARG A 761 2.80 34.24 -6.08
CA ARG A 761 1.65 33.80 -5.27
C ARG A 761 2.09 33.37 -3.86
N TYR A 762 1.19 33.54 -2.89
CA TYR A 762 1.37 33.01 -1.54
C TYR A 762 0.90 31.55 -1.42
N ALA A 763 1.49 30.80 -0.50
CA ALA A 763 1.14 29.42 -0.21
C ALA A 763 0.17 29.32 0.98
N TRP A 764 -1.10 28.98 0.72
CA TRP A 764 -2.06 28.66 1.76
C TRP A 764 -1.75 27.29 2.37
N ARG A 765 -1.60 27.26 3.70
CA ARG A 765 -1.21 26.12 4.54
C ARG A 765 0.00 25.36 4.02
N ALA A 766 0.92 26.08 3.33
CA ALA A 766 2.07 25.50 2.64
C ALA A 766 1.71 24.35 1.68
N ALA A 767 0.50 24.37 1.10
CA ALA A 767 -0.04 23.28 0.29
C ALA A 767 -0.83 23.75 -0.95
N MET A 768 -1.52 24.90 -0.94
CA MET A 768 -2.24 25.41 -2.11
C MET A 768 -1.76 26.81 -2.49
N LEU A 769 -1.92 27.21 -3.75
CA LEU A 769 -1.50 28.54 -4.22
C LEU A 769 -2.63 29.56 -4.16
N GLN A 770 -2.30 30.78 -3.77
CA GLN A 770 -3.20 31.93 -3.77
C GLN A 770 -3.86 32.12 -5.14
N ASP A 771 -5.18 32.27 -5.16
CA ASP A 771 -6.01 32.50 -6.35
C ASP A 771 -5.94 31.39 -7.41
N VAL A 772 -5.38 30.21 -7.07
CA VAL A 772 -5.33 29.07 -7.97
C VAL A 772 -6.32 28.00 -7.51
N PRO A 773 -7.33 27.66 -8.33
CA PRO A 773 -8.35 26.68 -7.98
C PRO A 773 -7.80 25.26 -8.00
N ASN A 774 -8.14 24.46 -6.99
CA ASN A 774 -7.95 23.01 -6.95
C ASN A 774 -6.52 22.49 -7.25
N LEU A 775 -5.49 23.33 -7.07
CA LEU A 775 -4.09 22.93 -7.22
C LEU A 775 -3.43 22.81 -5.85
N LEU A 776 -2.96 21.61 -5.52
CA LEU A 776 -2.25 21.33 -4.28
C LEU A 776 -0.83 20.86 -4.61
N PHE A 777 0.16 21.30 -3.85
CA PHE A 777 1.54 20.87 -3.97
C PHE A 777 2.05 20.30 -2.65
N ILE A 778 2.93 19.29 -2.76
CA ILE A 778 3.42 18.55 -1.59
C ILE A 778 4.87 18.93 -1.31
N THR A 779 5.10 19.47 -0.12
CA THR A 779 6.44 19.79 0.40
C THR A 779 6.73 19.00 1.66
N GLY A 780 8.00 18.65 1.85
CA GLY A 780 8.51 18.10 3.10
C GLY A 780 9.03 19.18 4.05
N TYR A 781 9.80 18.75 5.04
CA TYR A 781 10.53 19.63 5.96
C TYR A 781 11.98 19.79 5.51
N GLU A 782 12.58 20.93 5.86
CA GLU A 782 14.00 21.17 5.67
C GLU A 782 14.86 20.57 6.80
N ASP A 783 14.27 20.41 7.99
CA ASP A 783 14.89 20.00 9.25
C ASP A 783 14.32 18.69 9.84
N ALA A 784 13.53 17.97 9.05
CA ALA A 784 12.98 16.65 9.37
C ALA A 784 12.73 15.84 8.09
N SER A 785 12.34 14.57 8.26
CA SER A 785 12.02 13.67 7.15
C SER A 785 10.97 14.24 6.19
N TRP A 786 11.24 14.15 4.89
CA TRP A 786 10.36 14.64 3.82
C TRP A 786 8.93 14.09 3.93
N THR A 787 8.80 12.80 4.20
CA THR A 787 7.52 12.06 4.28
C THR A 787 6.59 12.59 5.37
N LEU A 788 7.12 13.19 6.43
CA LEU A 788 6.30 13.82 7.46
C LEU A 788 5.49 14.99 6.90
N GLY A 789 6.13 15.88 6.15
CA GLY A 789 5.45 17.03 5.53
C GLY A 789 4.51 16.58 4.42
N ALA A 790 4.91 15.53 3.68
CA ALA A 790 4.06 14.92 2.67
C ALA A 790 2.76 14.35 3.26
N ASP A 791 2.81 13.68 4.42
CA ASP A 791 1.62 13.16 5.10
C ASP A 791 0.71 14.25 5.64
N VAL A 792 1.28 15.35 6.15
CA VAL A 792 0.51 16.54 6.56
C VAL A 792 -0.29 17.09 5.38
N SER A 793 0.36 17.34 4.24
CA SER A 793 -0.30 17.92 3.06
C SER A 793 -1.35 16.97 2.47
N ALA A 794 -1.08 15.66 2.42
CA ALA A 794 -2.03 14.66 1.93
C ALA A 794 -3.29 14.54 2.82
N ARG A 795 -3.14 14.62 4.15
CA ARG A 795 -4.27 14.58 5.08
C ARG A 795 -5.09 15.87 5.06
N LEU A 796 -4.43 17.02 4.92
CA LEU A 796 -5.13 18.29 4.69
C LEU A 796 -5.98 18.22 3.43
N PHE A 797 -5.42 17.71 2.33
CA PHE A 797 -6.15 17.52 1.07
C PHE A 797 -7.39 16.66 1.25
N VAL A 798 -7.27 15.50 1.89
CA VAL A 798 -8.40 14.60 2.14
C VAL A 798 -9.53 15.29 2.91
N ARG A 799 -9.22 16.16 3.90
CA ARG A 799 -10.24 16.92 4.61
C ARG A 799 -10.92 17.97 3.73
N ILE A 800 -10.17 18.64 2.86
CA ILE A 800 -10.75 19.58 1.88
C ILE A 800 -11.70 18.83 0.96
N LEU A 801 -11.27 17.68 0.44
CA LEU A 801 -12.06 16.85 -0.47
C LEU A 801 -13.35 16.32 0.18
N ASN A 802 -13.28 15.86 1.45
CA ASN A 802 -14.46 15.48 2.22
C ASN A 802 -15.39 16.68 2.47
N ARG A 803 -14.85 17.85 2.83
CA ARG A 803 -15.63 19.08 3.05
C ARG A 803 -16.35 19.52 1.78
N MET A 804 -15.68 19.44 0.64
CA MET A 804 -16.29 19.80 -0.66
C MET A 804 -17.46 18.90 -1.00
N ARG A 805 -17.30 17.60 -0.75
CA ARG A 805 -18.39 16.63 -0.89
C ARG A 805 -19.56 16.92 0.04
N GLU A 806 -19.31 17.20 1.32
CA GLU A 806 -20.35 17.59 2.28
C GLU A 806 -21.14 18.82 1.81
N ARG A 807 -20.45 19.78 1.18
CA ARG A 807 -21.06 21.02 0.65
C ARG A 807 -21.61 20.88 -0.77
N SER A 808 -21.42 19.74 -1.43
CA SER A 808 -21.74 19.52 -2.84
C SER A 808 -21.12 20.58 -3.78
N VAL A 809 -19.90 21.02 -3.49
CA VAL A 809 -19.13 21.99 -4.30
C VAL A 809 -17.97 21.30 -5.01
N THR A 810 -17.43 21.95 -6.05
CA THR A 810 -16.42 21.36 -6.95
C THR A 810 -15.11 22.13 -7.01
N THR A 811 -15.10 23.37 -6.51
CA THR A 811 -13.94 24.25 -6.52
C THR A 811 -13.57 24.68 -5.10
N ALA A 812 -12.29 24.71 -4.80
CA ALA A 812 -11.67 25.27 -3.62
C ALA A 812 -10.54 26.22 -4.05
N VAL A 813 -10.64 27.51 -3.68
CA VAL A 813 -9.68 28.55 -4.07
C VAL A 813 -9.17 29.28 -2.83
N PRO A 814 -7.86 29.27 -2.55
CA PRO A 814 -7.32 30.07 -1.47
C PRO A 814 -7.39 31.55 -1.82
N ARG A 815 -8.15 32.33 -1.06
CA ARG A 815 -8.34 33.76 -1.25
C ARG A 815 -7.74 34.51 -0.08
N MET A 816 -6.77 35.37 -0.37
CA MET A 816 -6.26 36.29 0.64
C MET A 816 -7.20 37.48 0.70
N ALA A 817 -7.82 37.71 1.86
CA ALA A 817 -8.50 38.99 2.11
C ALA A 817 -7.50 40.12 1.83
N VAL A 818 -7.94 41.21 1.20
CA VAL A 818 -7.09 42.33 0.73
C VAL A 818 -6.40 43.02 1.92
N SER A 819 -5.37 42.38 2.46
CA SER A 819 -4.49 42.89 3.50
C SER A 819 -3.28 43.45 2.79
N LYS A 820 -3.19 44.78 2.74
CA LYS A 820 -2.08 45.50 2.08
C LYS A 820 -0.70 45.21 2.72
N ASN A 821 -0.63 44.45 3.83
CA ASN A 821 0.57 44.28 4.66
C ASN A 821 0.95 42.80 4.96
N MET A 822 0.58 41.80 4.15
CA MET A 822 1.04 40.42 4.37
C MET A 822 2.59 40.34 4.29
N PRO A 823 3.29 39.85 5.34
CA PRO A 823 4.74 39.73 5.29
C PRO A 823 5.17 38.68 4.26
N VAL A 824 6.20 38.96 3.48
CA VAL A 824 6.83 37.97 2.59
C VAL A 824 7.85 37.17 3.39
N LYS A 825 7.64 35.86 3.48
CA LYS A 825 8.59 34.90 4.06
C LYS A 825 9.00 33.87 3.01
N PRO A 826 10.23 33.36 3.03
CA PRO A 826 10.60 32.24 2.18
C PRO A 826 9.93 30.94 2.65
N MET A 827 9.66 30.02 1.73
CA MET A 827 9.11 28.69 2.06
C MET A 827 10.12 27.76 2.73
N MET A 828 11.42 28.03 2.54
CA MET A 828 12.54 27.33 3.17
C MET A 828 13.44 28.39 3.82
N THR A 829 13.97 28.12 5.02
CA THR A 829 14.77 29.07 5.79
C THR A 829 16.28 28.78 5.74
N LEU A 830 16.68 27.61 5.22
CA LEU A 830 18.09 27.25 5.07
C LEU A 830 18.86 28.19 4.12
N THR A 831 20.11 28.48 4.48
CA THR A 831 21.00 29.45 3.79
C THR A 831 21.97 28.82 2.77
N SER A 832 21.80 27.52 2.48
CA SER A 832 22.69 26.78 1.56
C SER A 832 22.71 27.38 0.15
N THR A 833 23.86 27.27 -0.54
CA THR A 833 24.07 27.94 -1.83
C THR A 833 23.05 27.55 -2.90
N TYR A 834 22.63 26.28 -2.95
CA TYR A 834 21.63 25.80 -3.91
C TYR A 834 20.20 26.34 -3.67
N LEU A 835 19.94 26.91 -2.48
CA LEU A 835 18.66 27.52 -2.11
C LEU A 835 18.61 29.03 -2.36
N LYS A 836 19.73 29.67 -2.75
CA LYS A 836 19.76 31.13 -2.98
C LYS A 836 18.71 31.62 -3.98
N ASN A 837 18.40 30.81 -4.98
CA ASN A 837 17.41 31.13 -6.02
C ASN A 837 16.02 30.52 -5.73
N ALA A 838 15.80 29.94 -4.55
CA ALA A 838 14.53 29.29 -4.22
C ALA A 838 13.35 30.27 -4.27
N SER A 839 13.54 31.51 -3.84
CA SER A 839 12.51 32.56 -3.85
C SER A 839 12.01 32.95 -5.25
N ALA A 840 12.81 32.70 -6.29
CA ALA A 840 12.42 32.95 -7.68
C ALA A 840 11.61 31.80 -8.30
N VAL A 841 11.55 30.64 -7.62
CA VAL A 841 10.97 29.39 -8.16
C VAL A 841 9.80 28.89 -7.31
N PHE A 842 9.82 29.13 -5.99
CA PHE A 842 8.78 28.72 -5.04
C PHE A 842 7.82 29.85 -4.72
N PRO A 843 6.57 29.54 -4.32
CA PRO A 843 5.64 30.54 -3.82
C PRO A 843 6.15 31.21 -2.54
N LYS A 844 5.55 32.35 -2.21
CA LYS A 844 5.81 33.11 -0.98
C LYS A 844 5.10 32.48 0.21
N GLY A 845 5.71 32.53 1.38
CA GLY A 845 5.06 32.32 2.67
C GLY A 845 4.66 33.63 3.34
N GLY A 846 3.79 33.56 4.33
CA GLY A 846 3.30 34.72 5.09
C GLY A 846 3.03 34.42 6.57
N SER A 847 1.87 34.84 7.06
CA SER A 847 1.40 34.62 8.44
C SER A 847 0.03 33.94 8.47
N GLY A 848 -0.40 33.45 9.64
CA GLY A 848 -1.67 32.76 9.79
C GLY A 848 -1.79 31.55 8.86
N SER A 849 -2.89 31.47 8.11
CA SER A 849 -3.14 30.42 7.11
C SER A 849 -2.14 30.40 5.96
N TRP A 850 -1.34 31.47 5.77
CA TRP A 850 -0.34 31.58 4.70
C TRP A 850 1.09 31.25 5.17
N SER A 851 1.24 30.81 6.42
CA SER A 851 2.56 30.51 6.98
C SER A 851 3.21 29.29 6.31
N PRO A 852 4.54 29.30 6.09
CA PRO A 852 5.31 28.10 5.78
C PRO A 852 5.12 27.01 6.84
N LYS A 853 5.53 25.77 6.50
CA LYS A 853 5.56 24.67 7.47
C LYS A 853 6.46 25.01 8.66
N SER A 854 6.04 24.60 9.84
CA SER A 854 6.69 24.95 11.10
C SER A 854 7.41 23.77 11.72
N ASN A 855 6.64 22.80 12.22
CA ASN A 855 7.12 21.50 12.66
C ASN A 855 6.02 20.46 12.49
N TYR A 856 6.41 19.19 12.46
CA TYR A 856 5.48 18.09 12.21
C TYR A 856 4.28 18.04 13.17
N PHE A 857 4.49 18.30 14.47
CA PHE A 857 3.42 18.14 15.47
C PHE A 857 2.33 19.21 15.30
N SER A 858 2.70 20.48 15.22
CA SER A 858 1.74 21.58 15.00
C SER A 858 1.06 21.48 13.64
N ASP A 859 1.82 21.18 12.59
CA ASP A 859 1.27 21.12 11.24
C ASP A 859 0.35 19.91 11.06
N MET A 860 0.67 18.74 11.65
CA MET A 860 -0.21 17.57 11.65
C MET A 860 -1.49 17.82 12.46
N ALA A 861 -1.39 18.52 13.60
CA ALA A 861 -2.56 18.91 14.37
C ALA A 861 -3.44 19.88 13.57
N GLY A 862 -2.85 20.87 12.91
CA GLY A 862 -3.55 21.79 12.00
C GLY A 862 -4.20 21.05 10.82
N ALA A 863 -3.48 20.11 10.20
CA ALA A 863 -3.99 19.32 9.10
C ALA A 863 -5.13 18.39 9.52
N LYS A 864 -5.14 17.81 10.73
CA LYS A 864 -6.21 16.91 11.19
C LYS A 864 -7.41 17.60 11.81
N TRP A 865 -7.19 18.65 12.59
CA TRP A 865 -8.22 19.26 13.43
C TRP A 865 -8.32 20.77 13.27
N GLY A 866 -7.32 21.43 12.67
CA GLY A 866 -7.34 22.87 12.44
C GLY A 866 -8.39 23.30 11.42
N ASP A 867 -8.70 24.60 11.40
CA ASP A 867 -9.66 25.17 10.45
C ASP A 867 -9.13 25.15 9.01
N ILE A 868 -10.02 24.76 8.09
CA ILE A 868 -9.81 24.66 6.65
C ILE A 868 -10.76 25.58 5.86
N SER A 869 -11.42 26.52 6.53
CA SER A 869 -12.39 27.45 5.91
C SER A 869 -11.83 28.87 5.81
N THR A 870 -11.00 29.29 6.78
CA THR A 870 -10.35 30.61 6.73
C THR A 870 -9.48 30.71 5.49
N ASP A 871 -9.71 31.77 4.71
CA ASP A 871 -9.03 32.07 3.46
C ASP A 871 -9.16 30.98 2.38
N LEU A 872 -10.15 30.08 2.47
CA LEU A 872 -10.44 29.07 1.46
C LEU A 872 -11.91 29.15 1.03
N GLU A 873 -12.11 29.65 -0.20
CA GLU A 873 -13.43 29.79 -0.83
C GLU A 873 -13.86 28.46 -1.46
N TYR A 874 -15.11 28.04 -1.24
CA TYR A 874 -15.70 26.81 -1.80
C TYR A 874 -16.85 27.16 -2.76
N SER A 875 -16.81 26.69 -4.02
CA SER A 875 -17.80 27.03 -5.06
C SER A 875 -18.06 25.96 -6.14
#